data_AF-A0A1I8B8K0-F1
#
_entry.id   AF-A0A1I8B8K0-F1
#
_cell.length_a   1.000
_cell.length_b   1.000
_cell.length_c   1.000
_cell.angle_alpha   90.00
_cell.angle_beta   90.00
_cell.angle_gamma   90.00
#
_symmetry.space_group_name_H-M   'P 1'
#
loop_
_entity.id
_entity.type
_entity.pdbx_description
1 polymer ?
#
loop_
_entity_poly.entity_id
_entity_poly.type
_entity_poly.pdbx_seq_one_letter_code
_entity_poly.pdbx_strand_id
1 'polypeptide(L)'
;MSTTTADKKENRKKRKLKAIAEPAKDFRIKDQHGLCSMFLINVEKGKMAYRYDVDVQNITKQKNLSKGADDGQRALHRNICYELLTVAYGKTRAFGMPVGSEIVYNCKSLMYTSAPINMEESKIIISNDDVNEYVRTYMGVADFSVSVTPNQQCPVLDLSDLEQYKTRKAIFDEDRTLRTFLEMALTQFSINNNQYAPVGVGKLYEITPENQVNVGNGIVMRSGVAKGVRIVHNYGDPSPALVLDTKVSPFYEAQDLIATVMAITNGRQPQMSDWPRIRAILGDVRVEVAYARHRTFAIGRFMDKPMSETMCSYQGRKLPMHIYFQRRYGITLEFPQFPAVMPNTPVPKGRQTELFPVEQLIIMEDQRLPMEKLDKNLSAKLLSANSILPQERFDKIMRHANEMGVFDQTNAVLRAFGISVALDSNKVVIGVRSSPRIRYANNQIVTPTPDQADWRKASGQHQYFETHEICNWIVLCDARSVSLVGKFIDTLVAAARKKGMILSNRPPIMPFSPNSRGWPDMFERCVNRNIEFIMLVDNKTEDTHGLLKYYEAYYKVVTQHITLERAKDVVTHGKAQTLENIIHKVNCKNFGLNYVPLFERSAERFAFDKGKILVVGYDVSHPPAATHQERRMMQVKGLTCESFDPSVVGICSNMAKNPHNFVGDYFYQESRRESVDIGQLAERVTWILTTLEQSRPEHARPKYIMVLRDGVSEGQYKMAVEEEMEAFKIGCLHYDENYKPKFMFVVGTKRHFKKFFMVRDDQIVNLTPGSVINEKIVRPDLPEFFMQSHYPIKGTGKPVEYSVLIDEIGMTQDELQGFLNGLCYSHQIVNSAISLPEPIYQADELAKRGRNNFMAMKRFFPEMIPRQRSGLVLMKQLTELICYKDSILSCTRFTA
;
A
#
# COMPACT_ATOMS: atom_id res chain seq x y z
N MET A 1 25.64 -20.73 -58.26
CA MET A 1 26.23 -20.28 -56.98
C MET A 1 25.67 -18.91 -56.65
N SER A 2 24.63 -18.81 -55.82
CA SER A 2 24.22 -17.59 -55.08
C SER A 2 22.91 -17.84 -54.31
N THR A 3 22.98 -18.68 -53.28
CA THR A 3 21.93 -18.69 -52.25
C THR A 3 22.15 -17.51 -51.32
N THR A 4 21.13 -16.67 -51.29
CA THR A 4 21.11 -15.28 -50.85
C THR A 4 21.24 -15.12 -49.33
N THR A 5 21.96 -14.07 -48.97
CA THR A 5 22.18 -13.50 -47.63
C THR A 5 20.90 -12.99 -46.93
N ALA A 6 19.72 -13.23 -47.50
CA ALA A 6 18.42 -12.86 -46.96
C ALA A 6 17.94 -13.87 -45.88
N ASP A 7 18.09 -15.17 -46.11
CA ASP A 7 17.64 -16.20 -45.16
C ASP A 7 18.47 -16.23 -43.87
N LYS A 8 19.74 -15.83 -43.95
CA LYS A 8 20.59 -15.66 -42.75
C LYS A 8 20.24 -14.39 -41.95
N LYS A 9 19.65 -13.37 -42.57
CA LYS A 9 19.16 -12.17 -41.86
C LYS A 9 17.79 -12.41 -41.23
N GLU A 10 16.94 -13.23 -41.84
CA GLU A 10 15.65 -13.59 -41.27
C GLU A 10 15.79 -14.57 -40.09
N ASN A 11 16.74 -15.52 -40.15
CA ASN A 11 17.09 -16.35 -39.00
C ASN A 11 17.86 -15.60 -37.89
N ARG A 12 18.50 -14.47 -38.19
CA ARG A 12 19.07 -13.56 -37.15
C ARG A 12 18.00 -12.65 -36.52
N LYS A 13 16.94 -12.27 -37.25
CA LYS A 13 15.79 -11.55 -36.68
C LYS A 13 14.84 -12.45 -35.89
N LYS A 14 14.71 -13.75 -36.23
CA LYS A 14 14.01 -14.76 -35.41
C LYS A 14 14.71 -15.12 -34.10
N ARG A 15 15.95 -14.67 -33.87
CA ARG A 15 16.70 -14.85 -32.61
C ARG A 15 16.48 -13.74 -31.56
N LYS A 16 15.44 -12.89 -31.71
CA LYS A 16 14.98 -11.93 -30.69
C LYS A 16 13.63 -12.27 -30.04
N LEU A 17 13.16 -13.51 -30.18
CA LEU A 17 12.11 -14.10 -29.35
C LEU A 17 12.75 -15.17 -28.47
N LYS A 18 13.52 -14.77 -27.45
CA LYS A 18 13.86 -15.72 -26.39
C LYS A 18 12.61 -15.92 -25.54
N ALA A 19 11.94 -17.01 -25.86
CA ALA A 19 11.23 -17.97 -25.02
C ALA A 19 10.67 -17.45 -23.69
N ILE A 20 9.39 -17.80 -23.45
CA ILE A 20 8.90 -18.10 -22.09
C ILE A 20 10.02 -18.85 -21.38
N ALA A 21 10.54 -18.28 -20.30
CA ALA A 21 11.68 -18.87 -19.60
C ALA A 21 11.29 -20.29 -19.17
N GLU A 22 12.15 -21.28 -19.42
CA GLU A 22 11.91 -22.64 -18.94
C GLU A 22 11.66 -22.60 -17.42
N PRO A 23 10.74 -23.43 -16.90
CA PRO A 23 10.49 -23.52 -15.46
C PRO A 23 11.78 -23.82 -14.70
N ALA A 24 11.87 -23.28 -13.49
CA ALA A 24 12.93 -23.60 -12.55
C ALA A 24 12.94 -25.11 -12.23
N LYS A 25 14.14 -25.72 -12.15
CA LYS A 25 14.32 -27.15 -11.91
C LYS A 25 15.14 -27.48 -10.65
N ASP A 26 15.83 -26.48 -10.09
CA ASP A 26 16.71 -26.64 -8.92
C ASP A 26 15.98 -26.28 -7.62
N PHE A 27 15.25 -27.26 -7.07
CA PHE A 27 14.55 -27.15 -5.79
C PHE A 27 15.00 -28.25 -4.83
N ARG A 28 15.15 -27.91 -3.54
CA ARG A 28 15.42 -28.90 -2.48
C ARG A 28 14.21 -29.78 -2.18
N ILE A 29 13.01 -29.26 -2.40
CA ILE A 29 11.75 -30.00 -2.34
C ILE A 29 11.00 -29.73 -3.63
N LYS A 30 10.68 -30.79 -4.36
CA LYS A 30 9.96 -30.74 -5.63
C LYS A 30 8.51 -31.16 -5.44
N ASP A 31 7.65 -30.62 -6.30
CA ASP A 31 6.27 -31.08 -6.51
C ASP A 31 5.40 -31.15 -5.26
N GLN A 32 5.59 -30.23 -4.29
CA GLN A 32 4.67 -30.14 -3.17
C GLN A 32 3.35 -29.54 -3.62
N HIS A 33 2.27 -30.27 -3.36
CA HIS A 33 0.92 -29.78 -3.59
C HIS A 33 0.55 -28.71 -2.56
N GLY A 34 0.14 -27.56 -3.07
CA GLY A 34 -0.38 -26.46 -2.27
C GLY A 34 -1.73 -25.99 -2.76
N LEU A 35 -2.27 -25.03 -2.02
CA LEU A 35 -3.52 -24.34 -2.36
C LEU A 35 -3.22 -22.86 -2.57
N CYS A 36 -4.06 -22.19 -3.34
CA CYS A 36 -4.04 -20.73 -3.46
C CYS A 36 -5.46 -20.16 -3.30
N SER A 37 -5.55 -18.84 -3.20
CA SER A 37 -6.84 -18.15 -3.15
C SER A 37 -7.37 -17.75 -4.54
N MET A 38 -7.02 -18.53 -5.57
CA MET A 38 -7.37 -18.29 -6.96
C MET A 38 -8.11 -19.48 -7.54
N PHE A 39 -9.22 -19.22 -8.23
CA PHE A 39 -10.08 -20.24 -8.84
C PHE A 39 -10.26 -19.93 -10.32
N LEU A 40 -9.97 -20.92 -11.18
CA LEU A 40 -10.15 -20.80 -12.63
C LEU A 40 -11.63 -20.61 -12.98
N ILE A 41 -11.86 -19.68 -13.89
CA ILE A 41 -13.15 -19.34 -14.46
C ILE A 41 -13.20 -19.97 -15.85
N ASN A 42 -14.23 -20.78 -16.10
CA ASN A 42 -14.53 -21.33 -17.40
C ASN A 42 -15.62 -20.48 -18.05
N VAL A 43 -15.45 -20.20 -19.34
CA VAL A 43 -16.42 -19.49 -20.17
C VAL A 43 -16.78 -20.37 -21.36
N GLU A 44 -18.07 -20.59 -21.58
CA GLU A 44 -18.56 -21.31 -22.75
C GLU A 44 -18.21 -20.57 -24.05
N LYS A 45 -17.76 -21.32 -25.05
CA LYS A 45 -17.29 -20.75 -26.32
C LYS A 45 -18.43 -20.02 -27.05
N GLY A 46 -18.16 -18.81 -27.53
CA GLY A 46 -19.11 -18.00 -28.31
C GLY A 46 -20.15 -17.25 -27.46
N LYS A 47 -20.03 -17.26 -26.13
CA LYS A 47 -20.86 -16.40 -25.26
C LYS A 47 -20.43 -14.95 -25.36
N MET A 48 -21.43 -14.08 -25.50
CA MET A 48 -21.25 -12.64 -25.66
C MET A 48 -21.83 -11.90 -24.46
N ALA A 49 -21.23 -10.77 -24.10
CA ALA A 49 -21.82 -9.77 -23.22
C ALA A 49 -22.01 -8.46 -23.98
N TYR A 50 -23.23 -7.92 -23.94
CA TYR A 50 -23.57 -6.65 -24.59
C TYR A 50 -23.42 -5.53 -23.58
N ARG A 51 -22.59 -4.53 -23.89
CA ARG A 51 -22.16 -3.49 -22.97
C ARG A 51 -22.91 -2.18 -23.23
N TYR A 52 -23.44 -1.60 -22.16
CA TYR A 52 -24.22 -0.37 -22.19
C TYR A 52 -23.74 0.64 -21.16
N ASP A 53 -23.76 1.91 -21.53
CA ASP A 53 -23.66 3.04 -20.62
C ASP A 53 -25.06 3.35 -20.07
N VAL A 54 -25.15 3.50 -18.74
CA VAL A 54 -26.40 3.82 -18.04
C VAL A 54 -26.31 5.23 -17.49
N ASP A 55 -27.35 6.03 -17.73
CA ASP A 55 -27.48 7.37 -17.18
C ASP A 55 -28.80 7.48 -16.41
N VAL A 56 -28.70 7.76 -15.12
CA VAL A 56 -29.85 7.93 -14.22
C VAL A 56 -29.93 9.39 -13.80
N GLN A 57 -31.05 10.02 -14.12
CA GLN A 57 -31.27 11.45 -13.84
C GLN A 57 -32.48 11.64 -12.94
N ASN A 58 -32.33 12.48 -11.92
CA ASN A 58 -33.45 13.11 -11.26
C ASN A 58 -33.89 14.31 -12.11
N ILE A 59 -35.04 14.19 -12.76
CA ILE A 59 -35.57 15.18 -13.71
C ILE A 59 -35.93 16.46 -12.97
N THR A 60 -36.62 16.32 -11.82
CA THR A 60 -37.12 17.44 -11.02
C THR A 60 -36.00 18.36 -10.52
N LYS A 61 -34.86 17.78 -10.11
CA LYS A 61 -33.68 18.51 -9.59
C LYS A 61 -32.60 18.73 -10.65
N GLN A 62 -32.83 18.30 -11.90
CA GLN A 62 -31.85 18.34 -13.00
C GLN A 62 -30.48 17.79 -12.59
N LYS A 63 -30.47 16.66 -11.87
CA LYS A 63 -29.25 16.09 -11.28
C LYS A 63 -29.02 14.68 -11.80
N ASN A 64 -27.82 14.47 -12.32
CA ASN A 64 -27.35 13.14 -12.70
C ASN A 64 -26.91 12.37 -11.43
N LEU A 65 -27.50 11.20 -11.19
CA LEU A 65 -27.22 10.36 -10.02
C LEU A 65 -26.09 9.36 -10.30
N SER A 66 -25.93 8.97 -11.57
CA SER A 66 -24.82 8.14 -12.07
C SER A 66 -23.46 8.85 -12.04
N LYS A 67 -23.42 10.19 -11.90
CA LYS A 67 -22.20 11.02 -11.85
C LYS A 67 -22.08 11.72 -10.48
N GLY A 68 -20.94 11.59 -9.80
CA GLY A 68 -20.69 12.26 -8.51
C GLY A 68 -19.60 11.62 -7.63
N ALA A 69 -19.07 12.39 -6.67
CA ALA A 69 -17.90 12.05 -5.87
C ALA A 69 -18.14 12.19 -4.34
N ASP A 70 -18.31 11.06 -3.66
CA ASP A 70 -17.65 10.60 -2.42
C ASP A 70 -18.26 9.27 -1.94
N ASP A 71 -17.63 8.54 -1.01
CA ASP A 71 -17.99 7.14 -0.72
C ASP A 71 -19.36 6.96 -0.05
N GLY A 72 -19.79 7.87 0.83
CA GLY A 72 -21.12 7.82 1.48
C GLY A 72 -22.26 8.21 0.53
N GLN A 73 -22.07 9.24 -0.32
CA GLN A 73 -23.04 9.54 -1.37
C GLN A 73 -23.10 8.45 -2.43
N ARG A 74 -21.95 7.81 -2.71
CA ARG A 74 -21.84 6.73 -3.68
C ARG A 74 -22.67 5.53 -3.24
N ALA A 75 -22.64 5.13 -1.96
CA ALA A 75 -23.46 4.02 -1.48
C ALA A 75 -24.96 4.32 -1.66
N LEU A 76 -25.44 5.47 -1.17
CA LEU A 76 -26.83 5.89 -1.33
C LEU A 76 -27.26 5.98 -2.80
N HIS A 77 -26.48 6.68 -3.64
CA HIS A 77 -26.81 6.82 -5.05
C HIS A 77 -26.76 5.48 -5.77
N ARG A 78 -25.87 4.54 -5.39
CA ARG A 78 -25.82 3.20 -5.97
C ARG A 78 -27.11 2.44 -5.72
N ASN A 79 -27.61 2.47 -4.48
CA ASN A 79 -28.87 1.82 -4.13
C ASN A 79 -30.04 2.47 -4.90
N ILE A 80 -30.11 3.81 -4.94
CA ILE A 80 -31.14 4.51 -5.73
C ILE A 80 -31.06 4.15 -7.22
N CYS A 81 -29.86 4.13 -7.81
CA CYS A 81 -29.66 3.76 -9.20
C CYS A 81 -30.03 2.29 -9.48
N TYR A 82 -29.78 1.39 -8.53
CA TYR A 82 -30.18 -0.01 -8.62
C TYR A 82 -31.70 -0.13 -8.61
N GLU A 83 -32.38 0.47 -7.64
CA GLU A 83 -33.85 0.44 -7.54
C GLU A 83 -34.53 1.03 -8.77
N LEU A 84 -34.04 2.18 -9.26
CA LEU A 84 -34.58 2.80 -10.48
C LEU A 84 -34.35 1.93 -11.73
N LEU A 85 -33.21 1.25 -11.82
CA LEU A 85 -32.97 0.31 -12.92
C LEU A 85 -33.90 -0.91 -12.82
N THR A 86 -34.17 -1.42 -11.62
CA THR A 86 -35.13 -2.53 -11.38
C THR A 86 -36.54 -2.14 -11.81
N VAL A 87 -36.98 -0.91 -11.51
CA VAL A 87 -38.28 -0.40 -11.98
C VAL A 87 -38.30 -0.28 -13.51
N ALA A 88 -37.24 0.26 -14.12
CA ALA A 88 -37.12 0.31 -15.58
C ALA A 88 -37.14 -1.08 -16.23
N TYR A 89 -36.44 -2.04 -15.63
CA TYR A 89 -36.41 -3.44 -16.05
C TYR A 89 -37.80 -4.07 -16.05
N GLY A 90 -38.60 -3.83 -15.00
CA GLY A 90 -39.99 -4.29 -14.92
C GLY A 90 -40.89 -3.64 -15.98
N LYS A 91 -40.82 -2.31 -16.14
CA LYS A 91 -41.66 -1.57 -17.10
C LYS A 91 -41.43 -1.96 -18.55
N THR A 92 -40.20 -2.30 -18.90
CA THR A 92 -39.77 -2.65 -20.27
C THR A 92 -39.84 -4.15 -20.55
N ARG A 93 -40.38 -4.94 -19.61
CA ARG A 93 -40.40 -6.42 -19.68
C ARG A 93 -39.00 -6.97 -19.96
N ALA A 94 -38.05 -6.66 -19.08
CA ALA A 94 -36.64 -7.00 -19.21
C ALA A 94 -35.96 -6.37 -20.43
N PHE A 95 -36.31 -5.13 -20.78
CA PHE A 95 -35.84 -4.44 -22.00
C PHE A 95 -36.05 -5.25 -23.28
N GLY A 96 -37.11 -6.06 -23.33
CA GLY A 96 -37.41 -6.95 -24.47
C GLY A 96 -36.44 -8.13 -24.63
N MET A 97 -35.59 -8.41 -23.63
CA MET A 97 -34.68 -9.56 -23.70
C MET A 97 -35.42 -10.90 -23.60
N PRO A 98 -34.89 -11.98 -24.22
CA PRO A 98 -35.46 -13.33 -24.09
C PRO A 98 -35.52 -13.80 -22.64
N VAL A 99 -36.50 -14.66 -22.33
CA VAL A 99 -36.65 -15.30 -21.01
C VAL A 99 -35.35 -16.03 -20.62
N GLY A 100 -34.89 -15.83 -19.38
CA GLY A 100 -33.64 -16.38 -18.87
C GLY A 100 -32.40 -15.54 -19.16
N SER A 101 -32.57 -14.36 -19.78
CA SER A 101 -31.50 -13.36 -19.89
C SER A 101 -31.31 -12.61 -18.58
N GLU A 102 -30.07 -12.19 -18.32
CA GLU A 102 -29.68 -11.56 -17.07
C GLU A 102 -28.90 -10.26 -17.29
N ILE A 103 -28.84 -9.45 -16.24
CA ILE A 103 -28.15 -8.17 -16.21
C ILE A 103 -27.03 -8.19 -15.16
N VAL A 104 -25.88 -7.63 -15.53
CA VAL A 104 -24.80 -7.29 -14.61
C VAL A 104 -24.65 -5.76 -14.59
N TYR A 105 -24.81 -5.13 -13.43
CA TYR A 105 -24.85 -3.68 -13.29
C TYR A 105 -23.95 -3.21 -12.15
N ASN A 106 -23.10 -2.22 -12.41
CA ASN A 106 -22.21 -1.66 -11.38
C ASN A 106 -22.91 -0.66 -10.42
N CYS A 107 -24.25 -0.59 -10.46
CA CYS A 107 -25.07 0.35 -9.70
C CYS A 107 -24.74 1.83 -9.99
N LYS A 108 -24.15 2.13 -11.15
CA LYS A 108 -23.72 3.47 -11.49
C LYS A 108 -23.98 3.83 -12.94
N SER A 109 -23.14 3.35 -13.85
CA SER A 109 -23.10 3.83 -15.22
C SER A 109 -22.73 2.78 -16.24
N LEU A 110 -22.48 1.53 -15.82
CA LEU A 110 -22.04 0.46 -16.69
C LEU A 110 -22.89 -0.76 -16.42
N MET A 111 -23.51 -1.25 -17.49
CA MET A 111 -24.37 -2.42 -17.48
C MET A 111 -23.95 -3.37 -18.60
N TYR A 112 -24.07 -4.66 -18.33
CA TYR A 112 -23.93 -5.73 -19.31
C TYR A 112 -25.17 -6.59 -19.32
N THR A 113 -25.55 -7.10 -20.48
CA THR A 113 -26.64 -8.04 -20.64
C THR A 113 -26.19 -9.29 -21.39
N SER A 114 -26.81 -10.43 -21.10
CA SER A 114 -26.51 -11.70 -21.77
C SER A 114 -27.12 -11.82 -23.17
N ALA A 115 -28.05 -10.93 -23.51
CA ALA A 115 -28.72 -10.81 -24.80
C ALA A 115 -28.92 -9.32 -25.15
N PRO A 116 -28.98 -8.93 -26.43
CA PRO A 116 -29.18 -7.53 -26.79
C PRO A 116 -30.57 -7.04 -26.36
N ILE A 117 -30.64 -5.79 -25.89
CA ILE A 117 -31.89 -5.14 -25.50
C ILE A 117 -32.63 -4.52 -26.69
N ASN A 118 -33.95 -4.32 -26.58
CA ASN A 118 -34.71 -3.52 -27.52
C ASN A 118 -34.41 -2.02 -27.32
N MET A 119 -33.81 -1.39 -28.35
CA MET A 119 -33.40 0.02 -28.30
C MET A 119 -34.56 1.01 -28.46
N GLU A 120 -35.76 0.57 -28.84
CA GLU A 120 -36.94 1.44 -28.89
C GLU A 120 -37.36 1.95 -27.50
N GLU A 121 -36.99 1.22 -26.44
CA GLU A 121 -37.26 1.57 -25.04
C GLU A 121 -35.98 1.97 -24.29
N SER A 122 -35.05 2.64 -24.96
CA SER A 122 -33.74 2.98 -24.38
C SER A 122 -33.77 4.11 -23.34
N LYS A 123 -34.89 4.82 -23.18
CA LYS A 123 -35.08 5.87 -22.18
C LYS A 123 -36.45 5.73 -21.53
N ILE A 124 -36.44 5.44 -20.23
CA ILE A 124 -37.63 5.18 -19.42
C ILE A 124 -37.83 6.35 -18.46
N ILE A 125 -39.03 6.90 -18.45
CA ILE A 125 -39.46 7.87 -17.43
C ILE A 125 -40.16 7.10 -16.30
N ILE A 126 -39.70 7.34 -15.07
CA ILE A 126 -40.22 6.73 -13.86
C ILE A 126 -40.85 7.85 -13.05
N SER A 127 -42.17 7.74 -12.82
CA SER A 127 -42.90 8.71 -12.01
C SER A 127 -42.65 8.43 -10.53
N ASN A 128 -42.90 9.44 -9.69
CA ASN A 128 -42.79 9.29 -8.23
C ASN A 128 -43.68 8.17 -7.64
N ASP A 129 -44.78 7.82 -8.30
CA ASP A 129 -45.69 6.78 -7.82
C ASP A 129 -45.13 5.37 -8.04
N ASP A 130 -44.28 5.22 -9.06
CA ASP A 130 -43.66 3.94 -9.46
C ASP A 130 -42.43 3.56 -8.61
N VAL A 131 -41.85 4.51 -7.86
CA VAL A 131 -40.64 4.25 -7.07
C VAL A 131 -40.97 3.62 -5.71
N ASN A 132 -40.03 2.84 -5.18
CA ASN A 132 -40.18 2.22 -3.86
C ASN A 132 -40.07 3.27 -2.71
N GLU A 133 -40.36 2.83 -1.48
CA GLU A 133 -40.28 3.69 -0.29
C GLU A 133 -38.88 4.28 -0.08
N TYR A 134 -37.84 3.46 -0.26
CA TYR A 134 -36.44 3.89 -0.09
C TYR A 134 -36.09 5.10 -0.97
N VAL A 135 -36.40 5.05 -2.27
CA VAL A 135 -36.16 6.17 -3.19
C VAL A 135 -36.97 7.39 -2.79
N ARG A 136 -38.25 7.23 -2.40
CA ARG A 136 -39.09 8.34 -1.93
C ARG A 136 -38.52 9.01 -0.68
N THR A 137 -38.04 8.24 0.29
CA THR A 137 -37.42 8.75 1.53
C THR A 137 -36.22 9.64 1.24
N TYR A 138 -35.35 9.23 0.32
CA TYR A 138 -34.06 9.89 0.08
C TYR A 138 -34.07 10.94 -1.03
N MET A 139 -35.02 10.86 -1.97
CA MET A 139 -35.10 11.80 -3.08
C MET A 139 -36.26 12.78 -2.94
N GLY A 140 -37.24 12.50 -2.08
CA GLY A 140 -38.50 13.23 -1.98
C GLY A 140 -39.39 12.97 -3.20
N VAL A 141 -40.40 13.80 -3.38
CA VAL A 141 -41.26 13.76 -4.58
C VAL A 141 -40.46 14.20 -5.80
N ALA A 142 -40.13 13.24 -6.68
CA ALA A 142 -39.39 13.51 -7.89
C ALA A 142 -39.65 12.48 -8.98
N ASP A 143 -39.52 12.92 -10.23
CA ASP A 143 -39.50 12.04 -11.39
C ASP A 143 -38.07 11.75 -11.83
N PHE A 144 -37.88 10.57 -12.40
CA PHE A 144 -36.57 10.07 -12.81
C PHE A 144 -36.59 9.63 -14.26
N SER A 145 -35.41 9.68 -14.89
CA SER A 145 -35.20 8.97 -16.15
C SER A 145 -34.02 8.02 -16.02
N VAL A 146 -34.20 6.82 -16.58
CA VAL A 146 -33.15 5.83 -16.78
C VAL A 146 -32.95 5.71 -18.28
N SER A 147 -31.74 5.99 -18.74
CA SER A 147 -31.37 5.80 -20.14
C SER A 147 -30.22 4.82 -20.27
N VAL A 148 -30.32 3.95 -21.28
CA VAL A 148 -29.38 2.87 -21.56
C VAL A 148 -28.93 3.02 -23.01
N THR A 149 -27.64 3.22 -23.25
CA THR A 149 -27.09 3.37 -24.61
C THR A 149 -25.94 2.41 -24.84
N PRO A 150 -25.81 1.79 -26.02
CA PRO A 150 -24.67 0.93 -26.34
C PRO A 150 -23.35 1.67 -26.10
N ASN A 151 -22.39 1.00 -25.47
CA ASN A 151 -21.10 1.61 -25.20
C ASN A 151 -20.35 1.87 -26.52
N GLN A 152 -19.79 3.08 -26.66
CA GLN A 152 -19.16 3.51 -27.92
C GLN A 152 -17.83 2.82 -28.24
N GLN A 153 -17.12 2.30 -27.23
CA GLN A 153 -15.78 1.73 -27.39
C GLN A 153 -15.83 0.22 -27.66
N CYS A 154 -16.62 -0.50 -26.87
CA CYS A 154 -16.73 -1.96 -26.95
C CYS A 154 -18.19 -2.36 -26.65
N PRO A 155 -19.10 -2.25 -27.63
CA PRO A 155 -20.53 -2.53 -27.42
C PRO A 155 -20.83 -4.02 -27.23
N VAL A 156 -19.98 -4.90 -27.75
CA VAL A 156 -20.10 -6.35 -27.63
C VAL A 156 -18.75 -6.93 -27.22
N LEU A 157 -18.77 -7.79 -26.22
CA LEU A 157 -17.59 -8.45 -25.66
C LEU A 157 -17.73 -9.97 -25.84
N ASP A 158 -16.82 -10.58 -26.59
CA ASP A 158 -16.67 -12.04 -26.59
C ASP A 158 -15.97 -12.47 -25.30
N LEU A 159 -16.68 -13.24 -24.48
CA LEU A 159 -16.19 -13.65 -23.17
C LEU A 159 -15.12 -14.75 -23.27
N SER A 160 -15.06 -15.43 -24.42
CA SER A 160 -14.12 -16.51 -24.69
C SER A 160 -12.84 -16.05 -25.42
N ASP A 161 -12.80 -14.79 -25.86
CA ASP A 161 -11.62 -14.23 -26.53
C ASP A 161 -10.53 -13.82 -25.52
N LEU A 162 -9.47 -14.65 -25.49
CA LEU A 162 -8.27 -14.43 -24.69
C LEU A 162 -7.03 -14.18 -25.57
N GLU A 163 -7.18 -13.99 -26.88
CA GLU A 163 -6.06 -13.89 -27.82
C GLU A 163 -5.12 -12.73 -27.49
N GLN A 164 -5.68 -11.60 -27.04
CA GLN A 164 -4.87 -10.44 -26.62
C GLN A 164 -3.83 -10.84 -25.55
N TYR A 165 -4.18 -11.72 -24.60
CA TYR A 165 -3.32 -12.09 -23.47
C TYR A 165 -2.22 -13.11 -23.82
N LYS A 166 -2.17 -13.60 -25.07
CA LYS A 166 -1.11 -14.50 -25.52
C LYS A 166 0.18 -13.78 -25.93
N THR A 167 0.14 -12.45 -26.12
CA THR A 167 1.27 -11.68 -26.64
C THR A 167 1.77 -10.62 -25.66
N ARG A 168 3.09 -10.36 -25.67
CA ARG A 168 3.72 -9.28 -24.88
C ARG A 168 3.21 -7.88 -25.21
N LYS A 169 2.64 -7.66 -26.41
CA LYS A 169 2.06 -6.36 -26.79
C LYS A 169 0.90 -5.97 -25.87
N ALA A 170 0.20 -6.93 -25.27
CA ALA A 170 -0.91 -6.64 -24.38
C ALA A 170 -0.50 -5.83 -23.15
N ILE A 171 0.72 -5.98 -22.62
CA ILE A 171 1.16 -5.31 -21.38
C ILE A 171 0.93 -3.78 -21.40
N PHE A 172 1.07 -3.16 -22.58
CA PHE A 172 1.02 -1.71 -22.73
C PHE A 172 -0.33 -1.19 -23.29
N ASP A 173 -1.17 -2.09 -23.79
CA ASP A 173 -2.46 -1.79 -24.43
C ASP A 173 -3.63 -2.55 -23.77
N GLU A 174 -3.45 -3.17 -22.58
CA GLU A 174 -4.39 -4.12 -21.99
C GLU A 174 -5.82 -3.57 -21.91
N ASP A 175 -6.72 -4.11 -22.73
CA ASP A 175 -8.14 -3.95 -22.52
C ASP A 175 -8.55 -4.71 -21.25
N ARG A 176 -8.97 -3.95 -20.24
CA ARG A 176 -9.43 -4.46 -18.95
C ARG A 176 -10.92 -4.78 -18.94
N THR A 177 -11.61 -4.62 -20.07
CA THR A 177 -13.07 -4.79 -20.18
C THR A 177 -13.48 -6.20 -19.76
N LEU A 178 -12.82 -7.26 -20.26
CA LEU A 178 -13.12 -8.64 -19.88
C LEU A 178 -12.93 -8.90 -18.38
N ARG A 179 -11.77 -8.52 -17.82
CA ARG A 179 -11.48 -8.69 -16.38
C ARG A 179 -12.52 -7.95 -15.53
N THR A 180 -12.88 -6.73 -15.92
CA THR A 180 -13.88 -5.90 -15.23
C THR A 180 -15.28 -6.52 -15.29
N PHE A 181 -15.69 -7.01 -16.47
CA PHE A 181 -16.96 -7.69 -16.64
C PHE A 181 -17.06 -8.95 -15.77
N LEU A 182 -16.06 -9.84 -15.84
CA LEU A 182 -16.04 -11.06 -15.04
C LEU A 182 -16.08 -10.75 -13.53
N GLU A 183 -15.34 -9.73 -13.09
CA GLU A 183 -15.35 -9.30 -11.69
C GLU A 183 -16.73 -8.78 -11.24
N MET A 184 -17.48 -8.13 -12.12
CA MET A 184 -18.85 -7.69 -11.87
C MET A 184 -19.83 -8.86 -11.87
N ALA A 185 -19.76 -9.75 -12.87
CA ALA A 185 -20.64 -10.91 -13.00
C ALA A 185 -20.56 -11.85 -11.79
N LEU A 186 -19.33 -12.14 -11.32
CA LEU A 186 -19.07 -12.98 -10.13
C LEU A 186 -19.55 -12.37 -8.81
N THR A 187 -19.98 -11.11 -8.83
CA THR A 187 -20.45 -10.39 -7.65
C THR A 187 -21.96 -10.15 -7.67
N GLN A 188 -22.55 -10.10 -8.86
CA GLN A 188 -23.92 -9.62 -9.06
C GLN A 188 -24.94 -10.40 -8.21
N PHE A 189 -24.81 -11.71 -8.13
CA PHE A 189 -25.69 -12.56 -7.31
C PHE A 189 -25.74 -12.11 -5.84
N SER A 190 -24.58 -11.90 -5.22
CA SER A 190 -24.47 -11.48 -3.82
C SER A 190 -25.03 -10.08 -3.54
N ILE A 191 -24.95 -9.18 -4.54
CA ILE A 191 -25.56 -7.85 -4.47
C ILE A 191 -27.08 -7.97 -4.59
N ASN A 192 -27.58 -8.73 -5.57
CA ASN A 192 -29.01 -8.91 -5.80
C ASN A 192 -29.71 -9.51 -4.57
N ASN A 193 -29.00 -10.35 -3.81
CA ASN A 193 -29.51 -10.99 -2.59
C ASN A 193 -29.26 -10.19 -1.29
N ASN A 194 -28.79 -8.93 -1.38
CA ASN A 194 -28.49 -8.07 -0.23
C ASN A 194 -27.56 -8.71 0.82
N GLN A 195 -26.63 -9.56 0.38
CA GLN A 195 -25.64 -10.17 1.28
C GLN A 195 -24.42 -9.26 1.46
N TYR A 196 -24.02 -8.57 0.39
CA TYR A 196 -22.80 -7.78 0.34
C TYR A 196 -23.01 -6.39 -0.26
N ALA A 197 -22.38 -5.39 0.35
CA ALA A 197 -22.29 -4.03 -0.16
C ALA A 197 -20.93 -3.77 -0.83
N PRO A 198 -20.88 -3.25 -2.07
CA PRO A 198 -19.64 -2.87 -2.72
C PRO A 198 -19.12 -1.52 -2.21
N VAL A 199 -18.05 -1.56 -1.39
CA VAL A 199 -17.42 -0.37 -0.82
C VAL A 199 -15.99 -0.20 -1.36
N GLY A 200 -15.84 0.72 -2.33
CA GLY A 200 -14.60 0.93 -3.07
C GLY A 200 -14.46 -0.01 -4.28
N VAL A 201 -13.24 -0.13 -4.80
CA VAL A 201 -12.92 -0.99 -5.95
C VAL A 201 -12.43 -2.35 -5.46
N GLY A 202 -12.95 -3.43 -6.04
CA GLY A 202 -12.53 -4.81 -5.75
C GLY A 202 -12.78 -5.27 -4.32
N LYS A 203 -13.76 -4.69 -3.61
CA LYS A 203 -14.07 -5.02 -2.21
C LYS A 203 -15.56 -5.07 -1.95
N LEU A 204 -15.97 -6.08 -1.20
CA LEU A 204 -17.32 -6.31 -0.72
C LEU A 204 -17.29 -6.42 0.81
N TYR A 205 -18.32 -5.92 1.48
CA TYR A 205 -18.50 -6.07 2.92
C TYR A 205 -19.88 -6.60 3.23
N GLU A 206 -19.98 -7.48 4.21
CA GLU A 206 -21.24 -8.06 4.66
C GLU A 206 -22.18 -6.94 5.14
N ILE A 207 -23.44 -6.94 4.69
CA ILE A 207 -24.45 -5.95 5.10
C ILE A 207 -24.85 -6.19 6.56
N THR A 208 -25.13 -7.44 6.91
CA THR A 208 -25.43 -7.89 8.28
C THR A 208 -24.39 -8.92 8.74
N PRO A 209 -23.18 -8.47 9.15
CA PRO A 209 -22.14 -9.40 9.58
C PRO A 209 -22.58 -10.13 10.85
N GLU A 210 -22.46 -11.47 10.87
CA GLU A 210 -22.83 -12.30 12.02
C GLU A 210 -22.07 -11.90 13.31
N ASN A 211 -20.87 -11.35 13.15
CA ASN A 211 -19.96 -11.00 14.25
C ASN A 211 -19.45 -9.55 14.12
N GLN A 212 -20.36 -8.57 14.19
CA GLN A 212 -19.98 -7.16 14.25
C GLN A 212 -19.29 -6.83 15.58
N VAL A 213 -18.01 -6.46 15.53
CA VAL A 213 -17.26 -6.08 16.74
C VAL A 213 -17.29 -4.56 16.89
N ASN A 214 -17.98 -4.07 17.91
CA ASN A 214 -17.89 -2.67 18.31
C ASN A 214 -16.53 -2.42 18.97
N VAL A 215 -15.79 -1.43 18.46
CA VAL A 215 -14.41 -1.14 18.90
C VAL A 215 -14.28 0.18 19.66
N GLY A 216 -15.41 0.83 19.94
CA GLY A 216 -15.55 2.11 20.64
C GLY A 216 -15.72 3.29 19.68
N ASN A 217 -16.08 4.47 20.22
CA ASN A 217 -16.23 5.73 19.48
C ASN A 217 -17.24 5.68 18.30
N GLY A 218 -18.26 4.82 18.38
CA GLY A 218 -19.22 4.61 17.28
C GLY A 218 -18.57 4.00 16.03
N ILE A 219 -17.51 3.20 16.21
CA ILE A 219 -16.82 2.49 15.14
C ILE A 219 -17.02 0.98 15.32
N VAL A 220 -17.31 0.32 14.21
CA VAL A 220 -17.58 -1.12 14.12
C VAL A 220 -16.66 -1.76 13.10
N MET A 221 -16.22 -2.99 13.36
CA MET A 221 -15.46 -3.78 12.40
C MET A 221 -16.40 -4.65 11.57
N ARG A 222 -16.31 -4.55 10.24
CA ARG A 222 -17.09 -5.35 9.31
C ARG A 222 -16.19 -6.32 8.55
N SER A 223 -16.67 -7.56 8.47
CA SER A 223 -16.11 -8.62 7.64
C SER A 223 -16.46 -8.37 6.17
N GLY A 224 -15.61 -8.86 5.28
CA GLY A 224 -15.71 -8.63 3.86
C GLY A 224 -14.65 -9.40 3.08
N VAL A 225 -14.66 -9.21 1.77
CA VAL A 225 -13.79 -9.91 0.83
C VAL A 225 -13.20 -8.93 -0.19
N ALA A 226 -11.89 -9.02 -0.40
CA ALA A 226 -11.23 -8.45 -1.55
C ALA A 226 -11.30 -9.43 -2.70
N LYS A 227 -11.67 -8.94 -3.88
CA LYS A 227 -11.85 -9.72 -5.09
C LYS A 227 -11.15 -9.08 -6.29
N GLY A 228 -10.83 -9.89 -7.27
CA GLY A 228 -10.34 -9.43 -8.57
C GLY A 228 -10.32 -10.57 -9.57
N VAL A 229 -10.23 -10.25 -10.85
CA VAL A 229 -10.04 -11.24 -11.91
C VAL A 229 -8.69 -11.02 -12.56
N ARG A 230 -7.96 -12.11 -12.76
CA ARG A 230 -6.65 -12.13 -13.42
C ARG A 230 -6.67 -13.11 -14.57
N ILE A 231 -5.94 -12.83 -15.65
CA ILE A 231 -5.63 -13.84 -16.67
C ILE A 231 -4.33 -14.54 -16.28
N VAL A 232 -4.39 -15.87 -16.14
CA VAL A 232 -3.29 -16.71 -15.70
C VAL A 232 -2.88 -17.70 -16.79
N HIS A 233 -1.66 -18.21 -16.67
CA HIS A 233 -1.07 -19.21 -17.55
C HIS A 233 -1.32 -20.62 -17.02
N ASN A 234 -2.44 -21.23 -17.39
CA ASN A 234 -2.83 -22.57 -16.98
C ASN A 234 -2.09 -23.63 -17.82
N TYR A 235 -0.81 -23.88 -17.50
CA TYR A 235 0.04 -24.88 -18.17
C TYR A 235 0.13 -24.75 -19.70
N GLY A 236 0.13 -23.52 -20.22
CA GLY A 236 0.16 -23.25 -21.65
C GLY A 236 -0.97 -22.34 -22.09
N ASP A 237 -2.17 -22.56 -21.54
CA ASP A 237 -3.38 -21.88 -21.98
C ASP A 237 -3.74 -20.69 -21.08
N PRO A 238 -3.96 -19.48 -21.64
CA PRO A 238 -4.52 -18.38 -20.87
C PRO A 238 -5.90 -18.76 -20.32
N SER A 239 -6.16 -18.47 -19.06
CA SER A 239 -7.47 -18.67 -18.45
C SER A 239 -7.76 -17.56 -17.45
N PRO A 240 -9.00 -17.05 -17.36
CA PRO A 240 -9.38 -16.14 -16.30
C PRO A 240 -9.43 -16.87 -14.95
N ALA A 241 -9.04 -16.19 -13.88
CA ALA A 241 -9.05 -16.70 -12.52
C ALA A 241 -9.60 -15.64 -11.56
N LEU A 242 -10.58 -16.05 -10.74
CA LEU A 242 -11.10 -15.29 -9.62
C LEU A 242 -10.10 -15.34 -8.47
N VAL A 243 -9.64 -14.19 -8.01
CA VAL A 243 -8.77 -14.05 -6.84
C VAL A 243 -9.62 -13.55 -5.67
N LEU A 244 -9.51 -14.20 -4.51
CA LEU A 244 -10.20 -13.80 -3.28
C LEU A 244 -9.23 -13.66 -2.09
N ASP A 245 -9.54 -12.78 -1.13
CA ASP A 245 -8.92 -12.73 0.21
C ASP A 245 -9.89 -12.10 1.19
N THR A 246 -9.99 -12.64 2.39
CA THR A 246 -10.83 -12.03 3.44
C THR A 246 -10.25 -10.69 3.90
N LYS A 247 -11.14 -9.77 4.27
CA LYS A 247 -10.85 -8.42 4.75
C LYS A 247 -11.73 -8.06 5.93
N VAL A 248 -11.12 -7.43 6.93
CA VAL A 248 -11.85 -6.73 7.98
C VAL A 248 -11.51 -5.25 7.91
N SER A 249 -12.50 -4.38 7.87
CA SER A 249 -12.31 -2.92 7.87
C SER A 249 -13.20 -2.21 8.89
N PRO A 250 -12.73 -1.07 9.44
CA PRO A 250 -13.51 -0.24 10.34
C PRO A 250 -14.49 0.66 9.58
N PHE A 251 -15.72 0.74 10.08
CA PHE A 251 -16.79 1.59 9.57
C PHE A 251 -17.34 2.45 10.70
N TYR A 252 -17.85 3.63 10.35
CA TYR A 252 -18.74 4.35 11.24
C TYR A 252 -20.05 3.57 11.36
N GLU A 253 -20.52 3.40 12.59
CA GLU A 253 -21.79 2.75 12.87
C GLU A 253 -22.95 3.65 12.43
N ALA A 254 -23.90 3.09 11.68
CA ALA A 254 -25.08 3.81 11.24
C ALA A 254 -26.08 3.93 12.39
N GLN A 255 -26.10 5.09 13.03
CA GLN A 255 -26.91 5.39 14.20
C GLN A 255 -27.06 6.89 14.39
N ASP A 256 -27.89 7.30 15.35
CA ASP A 256 -27.99 8.69 15.78
C ASP A 256 -26.62 9.27 16.14
N LEU A 257 -26.34 10.47 15.65
CA LEU A 257 -25.05 11.14 15.87
C LEU A 257 -24.78 11.34 17.37
N ILE A 258 -25.83 11.51 18.18
CA ILE A 258 -25.74 11.61 19.64
C ILE A 258 -25.13 10.34 20.25
N ALA A 259 -25.56 9.14 19.83
CA ALA A 259 -25.02 7.88 20.36
C ALA A 259 -23.51 7.79 20.11
N THR A 260 -23.07 8.18 18.92
CA THR A 260 -21.63 8.23 18.57
C THR A 260 -20.88 9.30 19.36
N VAL A 261 -21.47 10.49 19.53
CA VAL A 261 -20.88 11.57 20.34
C VAL A 261 -20.68 11.12 21.79
N MET A 262 -21.68 10.47 22.39
CA MET A 262 -21.59 9.91 23.73
C MET A 262 -20.54 8.79 23.80
N ALA A 263 -20.45 7.94 22.78
CA ALA A 263 -19.42 6.89 22.72
C ALA A 263 -18.00 7.47 22.71
N ILE A 264 -17.77 8.57 21.97
CA ILE A 264 -16.48 9.28 21.92
C ILE A 264 -16.09 9.86 23.29
N THR A 265 -17.07 10.27 24.09
CA THR A 265 -16.88 10.81 25.44
C THR A 265 -16.92 9.74 26.53
N ASN A 266 -16.92 8.45 26.18
CA ASN A 266 -17.02 7.33 27.12
C ASN A 266 -18.34 7.34 27.93
N GLY A 267 -19.45 7.66 27.29
CA GLY A 267 -20.80 7.61 27.86
C GLY A 267 -21.22 8.85 28.65
N ARG A 268 -20.34 9.82 28.89
CA ARG A 268 -20.69 11.09 29.57
C ARG A 268 -21.21 12.13 28.57
N GLN A 269 -22.04 13.07 29.04
CA GLN A 269 -22.42 14.22 28.22
C GLN A 269 -21.19 15.10 27.86
N PRO A 270 -21.00 15.47 26.58
CA PRO A 270 -19.90 16.34 26.14
C PRO A 270 -20.03 17.76 26.69
N GLN A 271 -18.90 18.33 27.09
CA GLN A 271 -18.75 19.75 27.42
C GLN A 271 -18.26 20.52 26.18
N MET A 272 -18.35 21.86 26.19
CA MET A 272 -17.89 22.68 25.05
C MET A 272 -16.42 22.43 24.66
N SER A 273 -15.57 22.09 25.64
CA SER A 273 -14.15 21.75 25.45
C SER A 273 -13.91 20.42 24.72
N ASP A 274 -14.90 19.52 24.62
CA ASP A 274 -14.77 18.23 23.95
C ASP A 274 -14.97 18.30 22.44
N TRP A 275 -15.71 19.30 21.95
CA TRP A 275 -16.11 19.41 20.55
C TRP A 275 -14.95 19.55 19.55
N PRO A 276 -13.80 20.17 19.88
CA PRO A 276 -12.61 20.10 19.03
C PRO A 276 -12.15 18.66 18.78
N ARG A 277 -12.17 17.79 19.81
CA ARG A 277 -11.81 16.37 19.69
C ARG A 277 -12.87 15.60 18.91
N ILE A 278 -14.15 15.83 19.19
CA ILE A 278 -15.27 15.22 18.45
C ILE A 278 -15.18 15.58 16.97
N ARG A 279 -14.87 16.84 16.65
CA ARG A 279 -14.66 17.31 15.28
C ARG A 279 -13.52 16.58 14.58
N ALA A 280 -12.40 16.32 15.26
CA ALA A 280 -11.28 15.59 14.68
C ALA A 280 -11.68 14.16 14.24
N ILE A 281 -12.59 13.52 14.96
CA ILE A 281 -13.08 12.17 14.67
C ILE A 281 -14.18 12.19 13.59
N LEU A 282 -15.19 13.06 13.77
CA LEU A 282 -16.42 13.08 12.98
C LEU A 282 -16.44 14.07 11.81
N GLY A 283 -15.43 14.93 11.65
CA GLY A 283 -15.32 15.81 10.49
C GLY A 283 -15.38 15.01 9.19
N ASP A 284 -16.06 15.50 8.17
CA ASP A 284 -16.30 14.83 6.88
C ASP A 284 -17.17 13.56 6.93
N VAL A 285 -17.63 13.10 8.11
CA VAL A 285 -18.62 12.02 8.19
C VAL A 285 -19.95 12.53 7.63
N ARG A 286 -20.59 11.75 6.76
CA ARG A 286 -21.90 12.08 6.21
C ARG A 286 -23.02 11.69 7.14
N VAL A 287 -23.98 12.57 7.20
CA VAL A 287 -25.19 12.42 7.98
C VAL A 287 -26.42 12.73 7.13
N GLU A 288 -27.52 12.07 7.46
CA GLU A 288 -28.86 12.43 7.01
C GLU A 288 -29.61 13.15 8.13
N VAL A 289 -30.58 13.97 7.75
CA VAL A 289 -31.40 14.74 8.70
C VAL A 289 -32.66 13.96 9.05
N ALA A 290 -32.85 13.59 10.31
CA ALA A 290 -33.93 12.70 10.76
C ALA A 290 -35.33 13.20 10.32
N TYR A 291 -35.64 14.48 10.56
CA TYR A 291 -36.92 15.10 10.16
C TYR A 291 -37.03 15.43 8.67
N ALA A 292 -35.96 15.22 7.87
CA ALA A 292 -35.92 15.53 6.45
C ALA A 292 -34.88 14.64 5.73
N ARG A 293 -35.09 13.32 5.72
CA ARG A 293 -34.08 12.31 5.30
C ARG A 293 -33.53 12.49 3.88
N HIS A 294 -34.25 13.18 3.00
CA HIS A 294 -33.76 13.60 1.68
C HIS A 294 -32.62 14.63 1.71
N ARG A 295 -32.33 15.22 2.87
CA ARG A 295 -31.22 16.14 3.11
C ARG A 295 -30.06 15.39 3.74
N THR A 296 -28.95 15.33 3.03
CA THR A 296 -27.71 14.71 3.47
C THR A 296 -26.54 15.67 3.30
N PHE A 297 -25.56 15.60 4.20
CA PHE A 297 -24.36 16.43 4.11
C PHE A 297 -23.19 15.83 4.90
N ALA A 298 -21.97 16.25 4.58
CA ALA A 298 -20.78 15.94 5.38
C ALA A 298 -20.60 16.95 6.52
N ILE A 299 -20.29 16.48 7.73
CA ILE A 299 -20.05 17.32 8.90
C ILE A 299 -18.84 18.23 8.64
N GLY A 300 -19.01 19.55 8.70
CA GLY A 300 -17.91 20.51 8.53
C GLY A 300 -17.36 21.03 9.85
N ARG A 301 -18.24 21.61 10.67
CA ARG A 301 -17.87 22.23 11.94
C ARG A 301 -18.99 22.10 12.96
N PHE A 302 -18.60 21.97 14.22
CA PHE A 302 -19.47 22.19 15.38
C PHE A 302 -19.30 23.65 15.82
N MET A 303 -20.40 24.34 16.07
CA MET A 303 -20.39 25.75 16.48
C MET A 303 -19.70 25.92 17.84
N ASP A 304 -19.10 27.09 18.09
CA ASP A 304 -18.39 27.36 19.36
C ASP A 304 -19.34 27.75 20.50
N LYS A 305 -20.66 27.77 20.24
CA LYS A 305 -21.72 28.14 21.17
C LYS A 305 -22.83 27.10 21.15
N PRO A 306 -23.55 26.91 22.27
CA PRO A 306 -24.67 25.98 22.34
C PRO A 306 -25.86 26.44 21.46
N MET A 307 -26.74 25.51 21.13
CA MET A 307 -27.99 25.77 20.39
C MET A 307 -28.95 26.66 21.18
N SER A 308 -28.87 26.68 22.51
CA SER A 308 -29.60 27.62 23.38
C SER A 308 -29.22 29.08 23.13
N GLU A 309 -28.00 29.36 22.66
CA GLU A 309 -27.50 30.71 22.38
C GLU A 309 -27.41 31.02 20.87
N THR A 310 -27.55 29.99 20.03
CA THR A 310 -27.48 30.13 18.57
C THR A 310 -28.79 30.72 18.04
N MET A 311 -28.74 31.91 17.45
CA MET A 311 -29.93 32.64 16.98
C MET A 311 -30.30 32.26 15.54
N CYS A 312 -31.55 31.86 15.33
CA CYS A 312 -32.16 31.58 14.03
C CYS A 312 -33.27 32.61 13.72
N SER A 313 -33.43 32.96 12.44
CA SER A 313 -34.51 33.87 12.01
C SER A 313 -35.76 33.08 11.64
N TYR A 314 -36.91 33.45 12.19
CA TYR A 314 -38.21 32.87 11.84
C TYR A 314 -39.31 33.93 11.93
N GLN A 315 -40.06 34.10 10.83
CA GLN A 315 -41.13 35.10 10.71
C GLN A 315 -40.68 36.52 11.14
N GLY A 316 -39.47 36.93 10.73
CA GLY A 316 -38.91 38.25 11.04
C GLY A 316 -38.36 38.41 12.47
N ARG A 317 -38.45 37.39 13.34
CA ARG A 317 -37.91 37.41 14.70
C ARG A 317 -36.66 36.54 14.82
N LYS A 318 -35.70 36.98 15.64
CA LYS A 318 -34.55 36.15 16.04
C LYS A 318 -34.93 35.33 17.28
N LEU A 319 -34.83 34.02 17.17
CA LEU A 319 -35.15 33.06 18.23
C LEU A 319 -33.94 32.15 18.47
N PRO A 320 -33.66 31.73 19.71
CA PRO A 320 -32.76 30.62 19.98
C PRO A 320 -33.13 29.36 19.17
N MET A 321 -32.12 28.59 18.75
CA MET A 321 -32.32 27.45 17.83
C MET A 321 -33.30 26.42 18.39
N HIS A 322 -33.23 26.09 19.68
CA HIS A 322 -34.18 25.15 20.30
C HIS A 322 -35.65 25.61 20.21
N ILE A 323 -35.92 26.91 20.42
CA ILE A 323 -37.27 27.49 20.25
C ILE A 323 -37.66 27.53 18.77
N TYR A 324 -36.71 27.84 17.89
CA TYR A 324 -36.94 27.81 16.44
C TYR A 324 -37.39 26.42 15.97
N PHE A 325 -36.70 25.35 16.40
CA PHE A 325 -37.05 23.98 16.01
C PHE A 325 -38.41 23.54 16.57
N GLN A 326 -38.72 23.92 17.81
CA GLN A 326 -40.02 23.65 18.41
C GLN A 326 -41.15 24.35 17.64
N ARG A 327 -40.98 25.63 17.28
CA ARG A 327 -42.02 26.41 16.58
C ARG A 327 -42.16 26.08 15.10
N ARG A 328 -41.06 25.79 14.40
CA ARG A 328 -41.06 25.55 12.94
C ARG A 328 -41.40 24.12 12.59
N TYR A 329 -40.84 23.17 13.35
CA TYR A 329 -40.89 21.73 13.03
C TYR A 329 -41.61 20.89 14.10
N GLY A 330 -42.00 21.47 15.24
CA GLY A 330 -42.63 20.70 16.33
C GLY A 330 -41.64 19.83 17.11
N ILE A 331 -40.33 20.06 16.96
CA ILE A 331 -39.28 19.23 17.56
C ILE A 331 -38.75 19.90 18.83
N THR A 332 -38.86 19.22 19.96
CA THR A 332 -38.27 19.66 21.23
C THR A 332 -36.87 19.08 21.34
N LEU A 333 -35.86 19.96 21.40
CA LEU A 333 -34.47 19.52 21.54
C LEU A 333 -34.17 19.14 22.99
N GLU A 334 -33.70 17.93 23.24
CA GLU A 334 -33.32 17.41 24.56
C GLU A 334 -31.95 17.94 25.01
N PHE A 335 -31.07 18.24 24.06
CA PHE A 335 -29.70 18.70 24.33
C PHE A 335 -29.44 20.14 23.82
N PRO A 336 -30.18 21.16 24.27
CA PRO A 336 -29.98 22.55 23.81
C PRO A 336 -28.60 23.11 24.17
N GLN A 337 -27.91 22.51 25.14
CA GLN A 337 -26.53 22.82 25.54
C GLN A 337 -25.47 22.31 24.55
N PHE A 338 -25.81 21.47 23.58
CA PHE A 338 -24.87 21.04 22.53
C PHE A 338 -24.78 22.09 21.41
N PRO A 339 -23.67 22.14 20.66
CA PRO A 339 -23.54 23.07 19.56
C PRO A 339 -24.31 22.58 18.34
N ALA A 340 -24.66 23.50 17.44
CA ALA A 340 -25.20 23.12 16.13
C ALA A 340 -24.07 22.61 15.20
N VAL A 341 -24.45 21.83 14.19
CA VAL A 341 -23.58 21.36 13.12
C VAL A 341 -23.74 22.21 11.88
N MET A 342 -22.61 22.62 11.33
CA MET A 342 -22.50 23.30 10.04
C MET A 342 -22.00 22.32 8.97
N PRO A 343 -22.68 22.20 7.81
CA PRO A 343 -22.24 21.36 6.70
C PRO A 343 -20.87 21.77 6.14
N ASN A 344 -20.12 20.79 5.61
CA ASN A 344 -18.87 21.01 4.88
C ASN A 344 -19.09 21.35 3.39
N THR A 345 -20.18 22.04 3.06
CA THR A 345 -20.49 22.45 1.68
C THR A 345 -20.29 23.95 1.52
N PRO A 346 -19.70 24.42 0.39
CA PRO A 346 -19.64 25.86 0.11
C PRO A 346 -21.04 26.47 0.09
N VAL A 347 -21.27 27.46 0.94
CA VAL A 347 -22.50 28.26 0.88
C VAL A 347 -22.32 29.28 -0.26
N PRO A 348 -23.19 29.31 -1.28
CA PRO A 348 -23.14 30.33 -2.32
C PRO A 348 -23.20 31.74 -1.71
N LYS A 349 -22.47 32.70 -2.28
CA LYS A 349 -22.48 34.10 -1.82
C LYS A 349 -23.93 34.60 -1.75
N GLY A 350 -24.32 35.14 -0.58
CA GLY A 350 -25.66 35.68 -0.33
C GLY A 350 -26.68 34.71 0.28
N ARG A 351 -26.37 33.40 0.41
CA ARG A 351 -27.21 32.47 1.18
C ARG A 351 -26.76 32.39 2.64
N GLN A 352 -27.72 32.25 3.55
CA GLN A 352 -27.43 31.96 4.96
C GLN A 352 -26.90 30.54 5.09
N THR A 353 -25.91 30.38 5.96
CA THR A 353 -25.39 29.07 6.35
C THR A 353 -26.45 28.33 7.16
N GLU A 354 -26.83 27.14 6.69
CA GLU A 354 -27.75 26.28 7.42
C GLU A 354 -27.02 25.59 8.59
N LEU A 355 -27.73 25.48 9.71
CA LEU A 355 -27.25 24.86 10.93
C LEU A 355 -28.24 23.77 11.36
N PHE A 356 -27.73 22.66 11.85
CA PHE A 356 -28.52 21.48 12.18
C PHE A 356 -28.28 21.04 13.64
N PRO A 357 -29.33 20.67 14.38
CA PRO A 357 -29.17 20.10 15.71
C PRO A 357 -28.47 18.74 15.65
N VAL A 358 -27.50 18.50 16.55
CA VAL A 358 -26.75 17.23 16.60
C VAL A 358 -27.68 16.04 16.79
N GLU A 359 -28.74 16.20 17.58
CA GLU A 359 -29.76 15.17 17.86
C GLU A 359 -30.68 14.86 16.67
N GLN A 360 -30.68 15.67 15.62
CA GLN A 360 -31.50 15.45 14.42
C GLN A 360 -30.66 14.91 13.25
N LEU A 361 -29.48 14.36 13.53
CA LEU A 361 -28.54 13.85 12.54
C LEU A 361 -28.27 12.36 12.77
N ILE A 362 -28.32 11.59 11.70
CA ILE A 362 -28.06 10.15 11.69
C ILE A 362 -26.85 9.88 10.79
N ILE A 363 -25.89 9.11 11.27
CA ILE A 363 -24.73 8.70 10.47
C ILE A 363 -25.20 7.74 9.38
N MET A 364 -24.84 8.05 8.12
CA MET A 364 -25.21 7.19 6.99
C MET A 364 -24.41 5.88 6.98
N GLU A 365 -24.99 4.83 6.41
CA GLU A 365 -24.39 3.50 6.24
C GLU A 365 -23.17 3.48 5.31
N ASP A 366 -22.41 2.38 5.35
CA ASP A 366 -21.28 2.05 4.46
C ASP A 366 -20.11 3.06 4.45
N GLN A 367 -20.01 3.90 5.47
CA GLN A 367 -18.90 4.85 5.61
C GLN A 367 -17.69 4.23 6.29
N ARG A 368 -16.68 3.87 5.49
CA ARG A 368 -15.40 3.36 6.00
C ARG A 368 -14.62 4.45 6.73
N LEU A 369 -14.00 4.11 7.86
CA LEU A 369 -13.07 4.99 8.56
C LEU A 369 -11.76 5.17 7.75
N PRO A 370 -11.38 6.41 7.40
CA PRO A 370 -10.12 6.69 6.72
C PRO A 370 -8.90 6.27 7.55
N MET A 371 -7.82 5.86 6.87
CA MET A 371 -6.61 5.36 7.54
C MET A 371 -5.96 6.44 8.41
N GLU A 372 -6.08 7.70 8.01
CA GLU A 372 -5.52 8.87 8.68
C GLU A 372 -6.20 9.17 10.02
N LYS A 373 -7.41 8.64 10.24
CA LYS A 373 -8.19 8.80 11.47
C LYS A 373 -8.08 7.60 12.42
N LEU A 374 -7.27 6.60 12.07
CA LEU A 374 -7.02 5.47 12.95
C LEU A 374 -6.08 5.88 14.09
N ASP A 375 -6.57 5.77 15.32
CA ASP A 375 -5.68 5.86 16.48
C ASP A 375 -4.83 4.59 16.66
N LYS A 376 -3.86 4.64 17.58
CA LYS A 376 -2.92 3.54 17.85
C LYS A 376 -3.63 2.28 18.36
N ASN A 377 -4.68 2.44 19.17
CA ASN A 377 -5.43 1.32 19.76
C ASN A 377 -6.29 0.61 18.71
N LEU A 378 -7.03 1.38 17.90
CA LEU A 378 -7.85 0.87 16.82
C LEU A 378 -6.99 0.24 15.72
N SER A 379 -5.84 0.83 15.41
CA SER A 379 -4.86 0.22 14.50
C SER A 379 -4.38 -1.14 15.00
N ALA A 380 -4.11 -1.29 16.29
CA ALA A 380 -3.69 -2.57 16.89
C ALA A 380 -4.83 -3.61 16.85
N LYS A 381 -6.07 -3.22 17.20
CA LYS A 381 -7.25 -4.09 17.08
C LYS A 381 -7.46 -4.55 15.64
N LEU A 382 -7.37 -3.63 14.67
CA LEU A 382 -7.56 -3.92 13.24
C LEU A 382 -6.46 -4.85 12.72
N LEU A 383 -5.21 -4.65 13.15
CA LEU A 383 -4.10 -5.53 12.82
C LEU A 383 -4.36 -6.94 13.37
N SER A 384 -4.80 -7.05 14.62
CA SER A 384 -5.13 -8.33 15.25
C SER A 384 -6.25 -9.04 14.49
N ALA A 385 -7.34 -8.34 14.16
CA ALA A 385 -8.47 -8.89 13.43
C ALA A 385 -8.10 -9.40 12.02
N ASN A 386 -7.13 -8.77 11.36
CA ASN A 386 -6.64 -9.19 10.04
C ASN A 386 -5.48 -10.20 10.11
N SER A 387 -4.93 -10.49 11.29
CA SER A 387 -3.77 -11.39 11.50
C SER A 387 -4.20 -12.83 11.81
N ILE A 388 -5.01 -13.41 10.94
CA ILE A 388 -5.54 -14.77 11.06
C ILE A 388 -4.59 -15.83 10.51
N LEU A 389 -4.67 -17.04 11.06
CA LEU A 389 -3.83 -18.19 10.70
C LEU A 389 -4.18 -18.73 9.29
N PRO A 390 -3.29 -19.50 8.64
CA PRO A 390 -3.50 -20.01 7.28
C PRO A 390 -4.79 -20.80 7.07
N GLN A 391 -5.08 -21.79 7.92
CA GLN A 391 -6.31 -22.58 7.89
C GLN A 391 -7.56 -21.68 8.00
N GLU A 392 -7.66 -20.90 9.08
CA GLU A 392 -8.80 -19.99 9.31
C GLU A 392 -8.99 -18.98 8.16
N ARG A 393 -7.90 -18.49 7.56
CA ARG A 393 -7.97 -17.62 6.38
C ARG A 393 -8.55 -18.34 5.19
N PHE A 394 -8.10 -19.56 4.91
CA PHE A 394 -8.60 -20.35 3.81
C PHE A 394 -10.10 -20.66 4.00
N ASP A 395 -10.51 -21.06 5.19
CA ASP A 395 -11.91 -21.34 5.53
C ASP A 395 -12.80 -20.09 5.32
N LYS A 396 -12.33 -18.92 5.75
CA LYS A 396 -13.02 -17.64 5.51
C LYS A 396 -13.11 -17.30 4.02
N ILE A 397 -12.06 -17.55 3.23
CA ILE A 397 -12.08 -17.35 1.78
C ILE A 397 -13.13 -18.26 1.14
N MET A 398 -13.17 -19.53 1.51
CA MET A 398 -14.15 -20.49 1.02
C MET A 398 -15.58 -20.11 1.40
N ARG A 399 -15.80 -19.68 2.65
CA ARG A 399 -17.09 -19.16 3.12
C ARG A 399 -17.56 -17.99 2.25
N HIS A 400 -16.73 -16.96 2.06
CA HIS A 400 -17.08 -15.81 1.22
C HIS A 400 -17.37 -16.23 -0.23
N ALA A 401 -16.60 -17.16 -0.80
CA ALA A 401 -16.83 -17.65 -2.15
C ALA A 401 -18.20 -18.37 -2.28
N ASN A 402 -18.54 -19.21 -1.30
CA ASN A 402 -19.83 -19.90 -1.24
C ASN A 402 -21.00 -18.92 -1.11
N GLU A 403 -20.91 -17.96 -0.17
CA GLU A 403 -21.94 -16.94 0.02
C GLU A 403 -22.10 -16.06 -1.23
N MET A 404 -21.02 -15.74 -1.93
CA MET A 404 -21.09 -15.02 -3.21
C MET A 404 -21.77 -15.82 -4.32
N GLY A 405 -22.05 -17.12 -4.12
CA GLY A 405 -22.69 -17.98 -5.11
C GLY A 405 -21.81 -18.27 -6.33
N VAL A 406 -20.47 -18.16 -6.21
CA VAL A 406 -19.57 -18.33 -7.37
C VAL A 406 -19.42 -19.79 -7.81
N PHE A 407 -19.67 -20.72 -6.88
CA PHE A 407 -19.68 -22.16 -7.15
C PHE A 407 -21.11 -22.72 -7.33
N ASP A 408 -22.13 -21.88 -7.15
CA ASP A 408 -23.53 -22.30 -7.23
C ASP A 408 -23.97 -22.41 -8.69
N GLN A 409 -24.28 -23.63 -9.12
CA GLN A 409 -24.76 -23.89 -10.48
C GLN A 409 -26.16 -23.31 -10.74
N THR A 410 -26.91 -22.95 -9.69
CA THR A 410 -28.21 -22.27 -9.76
C THR A 410 -28.12 -20.76 -9.91
N ASN A 411 -26.91 -20.19 -9.84
CA ASN A 411 -26.66 -18.77 -10.06
C ASN A 411 -27.07 -18.36 -11.49
N ALA A 412 -28.24 -17.72 -11.59
CA ALA A 412 -28.86 -17.34 -12.86
C ALA A 412 -27.95 -16.43 -13.70
N VAL A 413 -27.27 -15.47 -13.05
CA VAL A 413 -26.37 -14.53 -13.72
C VAL A 413 -25.23 -15.29 -14.39
N LEU A 414 -24.50 -16.12 -13.65
CA LEU A 414 -23.36 -16.84 -14.23
C LEU A 414 -23.80 -17.79 -15.35
N ARG A 415 -24.93 -18.48 -15.17
CA ARG A 415 -25.49 -19.38 -16.18
C ARG A 415 -25.87 -18.65 -17.47
N ALA A 416 -26.52 -17.48 -17.37
CA ALA A 416 -26.93 -16.70 -18.54
C ALA A 416 -25.73 -16.30 -19.42
N PHE A 417 -24.60 -15.96 -18.80
CA PHE A 417 -23.34 -15.63 -19.48
C PHE A 417 -22.46 -16.85 -19.79
N GLY A 418 -22.88 -18.07 -19.46
CA GLY A 418 -22.10 -19.31 -19.66
C GLY A 418 -20.79 -19.33 -18.87
N ILE A 419 -20.80 -18.77 -17.67
CA ILE A 419 -19.66 -18.69 -16.75
C ILE A 419 -19.79 -19.76 -15.69
N SER A 420 -18.70 -20.46 -15.38
CA SER A 420 -18.60 -21.33 -14.20
C SER A 420 -17.24 -21.19 -13.52
N VAL A 421 -17.17 -21.43 -12.22
CA VAL A 421 -15.90 -21.39 -11.46
C VAL A 421 -15.57 -22.78 -10.94
N ALA A 422 -14.37 -23.26 -11.24
CA ALA A 422 -13.94 -24.59 -10.83
C ALA A 422 -13.42 -24.60 -9.38
N LEU A 423 -14.14 -25.25 -8.46
CA LEU A 423 -13.81 -25.31 -7.03
C LEU A 423 -12.39 -25.84 -6.75
N ASP A 424 -12.03 -26.99 -7.35
CA ASP A 424 -10.73 -27.67 -7.13
C ASP A 424 -9.56 -27.08 -7.93
N SER A 425 -9.81 -26.03 -8.71
CA SER A 425 -8.80 -25.45 -9.58
C SER A 425 -7.71 -24.67 -8.82
N ASN A 426 -7.89 -24.45 -7.53
CA ASN A 426 -6.98 -23.70 -6.66
C ASN A 426 -5.70 -24.45 -6.25
N LYS A 427 -5.54 -25.72 -6.67
CA LYS A 427 -4.33 -26.52 -6.42
C LYS A 427 -3.14 -25.99 -7.23
N VAL A 428 -1.99 -25.82 -6.59
CA VAL A 428 -0.76 -25.33 -7.22
C VAL A 428 0.42 -26.23 -6.88
N VAL A 429 1.44 -26.22 -7.74
CA VAL A 429 2.74 -26.86 -7.47
C VAL A 429 3.66 -25.84 -6.81
N ILE A 430 4.33 -26.25 -5.73
CA ILE A 430 5.28 -25.44 -4.99
C ILE A 430 6.66 -26.10 -5.05
N GLY A 431 7.63 -25.36 -5.58
CA GLY A 431 9.05 -25.70 -5.45
C GLY A 431 9.66 -24.97 -4.27
N VAL A 432 10.55 -25.61 -3.50
CA VAL A 432 11.21 -24.95 -2.35
C VAL A 432 12.70 -24.83 -2.60
N ARG A 433 13.22 -23.61 -2.56
CA ARG A 433 14.65 -23.27 -2.66
C ARG A 433 15.40 -23.60 -1.38
N SER A 434 16.72 -23.76 -1.51
CA SER A 434 17.60 -23.91 -0.35
C SER A 434 17.87 -22.56 0.31
N SER A 435 18.00 -22.54 1.64
CA SER A 435 18.50 -21.34 2.32
C SER A 435 19.99 -21.16 2.00
N PRO A 436 20.45 -19.93 1.68
CA PRO A 436 21.87 -19.65 1.56
C PRO A 436 22.56 -19.86 2.91
N ARG A 437 23.81 -20.35 2.86
CA ARG A 437 24.65 -20.44 4.05
C ARG A 437 25.17 -19.05 4.41
N ILE A 438 25.41 -18.79 5.69
CA ILE A 438 25.81 -17.47 6.20
C ILE A 438 27.24 -17.52 6.70
N ARG A 439 28.10 -16.64 6.17
CA ARG A 439 29.51 -16.53 6.51
C ARG A 439 29.77 -15.36 7.47
N TYR A 440 30.50 -15.63 8.54
CA TYR A 440 30.97 -14.67 9.55
C TYR A 440 32.50 -14.50 9.45
N ALA A 441 33.11 -13.79 10.40
CA ALA A 441 34.56 -13.68 10.49
C ALA A 441 35.25 -15.05 10.55
N ASN A 442 36.54 -15.08 10.21
CA ASN A 442 37.38 -16.29 10.22
C ASN A 442 36.79 -17.44 9.37
N ASN A 443 36.02 -17.11 8.33
CA ASN A 443 35.32 -18.05 7.46
C ASN A 443 34.41 -19.05 8.21
N GLN A 444 33.88 -18.67 9.37
CA GLN A 444 32.87 -19.47 10.06
C GLN A 444 31.56 -19.45 9.27
N ILE A 445 31.01 -20.63 8.97
CA ILE A 445 29.79 -20.78 8.17
C ILE A 445 28.67 -21.38 9.03
N VAL A 446 27.52 -20.72 9.00
CA VAL A 446 26.29 -21.12 9.66
C VAL A 446 25.24 -21.48 8.62
N THR A 447 24.47 -22.53 8.87
CA THR A 447 23.34 -22.90 8.01
C THR A 447 22.03 -22.48 8.68
N PRO A 448 21.18 -21.68 8.01
CA PRO A 448 19.85 -21.35 8.52
C PRO A 448 18.98 -22.59 8.74
N THR A 449 18.07 -22.50 9.70
CA THR A 449 17.13 -23.58 9.99
C THR A 449 16.19 -23.80 8.79
N PRO A 450 16.10 -25.01 8.20
CA PRO A 450 15.48 -25.27 6.90
C PRO A 450 14.02 -24.82 6.72
N ASP A 451 13.24 -24.63 7.79
CA ASP A 451 11.83 -24.22 7.70
C ASP A 451 11.50 -22.89 8.41
N GLN A 452 12.49 -22.28 9.07
CA GLN A 452 12.34 -20.99 9.74
C GLN A 452 13.17 -19.88 9.09
N ALA A 453 14.14 -20.24 8.24
CA ALA A 453 15.11 -19.33 7.66
C ALA A 453 15.75 -18.40 8.73
N ASP A 454 15.99 -18.97 9.90
CA ASP A 454 16.51 -18.32 11.10
C ASP A 454 17.84 -18.96 11.51
N TRP A 455 18.80 -18.14 11.90
CA TRP A 455 20.12 -18.57 12.37
C TRP A 455 20.55 -17.88 13.67
N ARG A 456 19.64 -17.24 14.41
CA ARG A 456 19.93 -16.55 15.69
C ARG A 456 20.69 -17.41 16.70
N LYS A 457 20.26 -18.66 16.91
CA LYS A 457 20.89 -19.56 17.90
C LYS A 457 22.32 -19.90 17.52
N ALA A 458 22.57 -20.12 16.24
CA ALA A 458 23.90 -20.45 15.73
C ALA A 458 24.81 -19.21 15.66
N SER A 459 24.27 -18.00 15.40
CA SER A 459 25.05 -16.76 15.33
C SER A 459 25.56 -16.24 16.67
N GLY A 460 25.03 -16.73 17.79
CA GLY A 460 25.28 -16.18 19.13
C GLY A 460 26.77 -16.06 19.49
N GLN A 461 27.61 -16.99 19.01
CA GLN A 461 29.03 -17.08 19.35
C GLN A 461 29.98 -16.51 18.28
N HIS A 462 29.45 -16.08 17.13
CA HIS A 462 30.28 -15.65 16.01
C HIS A 462 30.54 -14.14 16.04
N GLN A 463 31.77 -13.75 15.67
CA GLN A 463 32.15 -12.37 15.44
C GLN A 463 31.67 -11.90 14.07
N TYR A 464 31.38 -10.60 13.94
CA TYR A 464 30.92 -10.03 12.68
C TYR A 464 31.96 -10.11 11.58
N PHE A 465 31.49 -10.20 10.34
CA PHE A 465 32.33 -10.32 9.16
C PHE A 465 33.31 -9.15 9.00
N GLU A 466 32.84 -7.93 9.21
CA GLU A 466 33.61 -6.70 9.12
C GLU A 466 33.15 -5.73 10.22
N THR A 467 34.12 -5.17 10.96
CA THR A 467 33.88 -4.24 12.06
C THR A 467 34.87 -3.09 11.99
N HIS A 468 34.43 -1.89 12.35
CA HIS A 468 35.29 -0.74 12.53
C HIS A 468 35.28 -0.30 13.99
N GLU A 469 36.39 0.26 14.46
CA GLU A 469 36.49 0.86 15.79
C GLU A 469 35.66 2.15 15.87
N ILE A 470 35.04 2.40 17.02
CA ILE A 470 34.45 3.70 17.37
C ILE A 470 35.29 4.31 18.47
N CYS A 471 36.05 5.36 18.14
CA CYS A 471 37.01 5.98 19.05
C CYS A 471 36.35 7.08 19.88
N ASN A 472 35.63 7.98 19.20
CA ASN A 472 35.09 9.20 19.80
C ASN A 472 33.57 9.20 19.75
N TRP A 473 32.93 8.75 20.83
CA TRP A 473 31.47 8.68 20.91
C TRP A 473 30.92 9.14 22.25
N ILE A 474 29.67 9.61 22.23
CA ILE A 474 28.98 10.13 23.40
C ILE A 474 27.61 9.50 23.57
N VAL A 475 27.10 9.57 24.80
CA VAL A 475 25.74 9.14 25.14
C VAL A 475 24.97 10.30 25.76
N LEU A 476 23.80 10.59 25.22
CA LEU A 476 22.88 11.63 25.69
C LEU A 476 21.68 10.98 26.38
N CYS A 477 21.30 11.46 27.57
CA CYS A 477 20.09 10.98 28.26
C CYS A 477 19.55 12.01 29.27
N ASP A 478 18.35 11.79 29.81
CA ASP A 478 17.81 12.61 30.91
C ASP A 478 18.69 12.45 32.17
N ALA A 479 18.92 13.55 32.90
CA ALA A 479 19.76 13.57 34.10
C ALA A 479 19.38 12.48 35.13
N ARG A 480 18.09 12.16 35.26
CA ARG A 480 17.58 11.14 36.18
C ARG A 480 17.88 9.71 35.72
N SER A 481 18.22 9.53 34.45
CA SER A 481 18.42 8.22 33.82
C SER A 481 19.90 7.82 33.69
N VAL A 482 20.84 8.71 34.02
CA VAL A 482 22.29 8.52 33.84
C VAL A 482 22.80 7.21 34.45
N SER A 483 22.35 6.84 35.66
CA SER A 483 22.77 5.60 36.32
C SER A 483 22.30 4.34 35.57
N LEU A 484 21.03 4.30 35.15
CA LEU A 484 20.48 3.18 34.38
C LEU A 484 21.15 3.07 33.01
N VAL A 485 21.34 4.20 32.33
CA VAL A 485 22.00 4.27 31.03
C VAL A 485 23.45 3.83 31.14
N GLY A 486 24.17 4.20 32.20
CA GLY A 486 25.53 3.71 32.46
C GLY A 486 25.62 2.18 32.48
N LYS A 487 24.75 1.52 33.25
CA LYS A 487 24.68 0.05 33.30
C LYS A 487 24.36 -0.57 31.94
N PHE A 488 23.45 0.07 31.19
CA PHE A 488 23.12 -0.36 29.83
C PHE A 488 24.33 -0.28 28.90
N ILE A 489 25.07 0.83 28.93
CA ILE A 489 26.26 1.04 28.10
C ILE A 489 27.36 0.03 28.44
N ASP A 490 27.61 -0.22 29.72
CA ASP A 490 28.61 -1.21 30.14
C ASP A 490 28.25 -2.61 29.61
N THR A 491 26.96 -2.97 29.67
CA THR A 491 26.44 -4.22 29.10
C THR A 491 26.58 -4.27 27.57
N LEU A 492 26.29 -3.15 26.89
CA LEU A 492 26.37 -3.03 25.44
C LEU A 492 27.81 -3.15 24.95
N VAL A 493 28.77 -2.47 25.59
CA VAL A 493 30.19 -2.54 25.23
C VAL A 493 30.72 -3.95 25.40
N ALA A 494 30.39 -4.61 26.51
CA ALA A 494 30.80 -5.99 26.75
C ALA A 494 30.25 -6.96 25.69
N ALA A 495 28.98 -6.81 25.30
CA ALA A 495 28.37 -7.64 24.27
C ALA A 495 28.90 -7.32 22.86
N ALA A 496 29.14 -6.04 22.53
CA ALA A 496 29.72 -5.62 21.26
C ALA A 496 31.12 -6.21 21.06
N ARG A 497 31.95 -6.23 22.13
CA ARG A 497 33.28 -6.84 22.11
C ARG A 497 33.25 -8.33 21.79
N LYS A 498 32.25 -9.08 22.28
CA LYS A 498 32.05 -10.49 21.91
C LYS A 498 31.75 -10.70 20.43
N LYS A 499 31.19 -9.68 19.75
CA LYS A 499 30.96 -9.68 18.30
C LYS A 499 32.13 -9.14 17.49
N GLY A 500 33.26 -8.84 18.13
CA GLY A 500 34.47 -8.32 17.47
C GLY A 500 34.50 -6.80 17.33
N MET A 501 33.47 -6.08 17.79
CA MET A 501 33.45 -4.63 17.72
C MET A 501 34.26 -3.99 18.85
N ILE A 502 35.01 -2.94 18.52
CA ILE A 502 35.77 -2.16 19.48
C ILE A 502 35.07 -0.81 19.66
N LEU A 503 34.42 -0.63 20.81
CA LEU A 503 33.90 0.65 21.28
C LEU A 503 34.92 1.21 22.28
N SER A 504 35.80 2.08 21.79
CA SER A 504 36.95 2.55 22.55
C SER A 504 36.55 3.57 23.60
N ASN A 505 37.20 3.46 24.76
CA ASN A 505 36.94 4.23 25.97
C ASN A 505 35.49 4.10 26.49
N ARG A 506 35.29 4.36 27.78
CA ARG A 506 33.91 4.52 28.29
C ARG A 506 33.40 5.87 27.79
N PRO A 507 32.27 5.94 27.06
CA PRO A 507 31.82 7.20 26.49
C PRO A 507 31.38 8.17 27.60
N PRO A 508 31.58 9.48 27.42
CA PRO A 508 30.93 10.48 28.25
C PRO A 508 29.40 10.33 28.17
N ILE A 509 28.75 10.17 29.33
CA ILE A 509 27.29 10.18 29.46
C ILE A 509 26.88 11.57 29.91
N MET A 510 26.24 12.33 29.02
CA MET A 510 25.89 13.72 29.26
C MET A 510 24.37 13.88 29.44
N PRO A 511 23.94 14.59 30.51
CA PRO A 511 22.55 15.03 30.62
C PRO A 511 22.15 15.91 29.45
N PHE A 512 21.05 15.58 28.79
CA PHE A 512 20.50 16.32 27.67
C PHE A 512 18.98 16.44 27.78
N SER A 513 18.48 17.66 27.64
CA SER A 513 17.04 17.94 27.58
C SER A 513 16.66 18.25 26.13
N PRO A 514 15.80 17.43 25.48
CA PRO A 514 15.51 17.55 24.04
C PRO A 514 14.70 18.78 23.57
N ASN A 515 14.74 19.91 24.29
CA ASN A 515 14.08 21.13 23.83
C ASN A 515 14.71 21.65 22.52
N SER A 516 13.94 22.36 21.69
CA SER A 516 14.38 22.76 20.34
C SER A 516 15.68 23.58 20.31
N ARG A 517 15.97 24.34 21.38
CA ARG A 517 17.16 25.20 21.48
C ARG A 517 18.45 24.43 21.78
N GLY A 518 18.39 23.25 22.40
CA GLY A 518 19.60 22.50 22.80
C GLY A 518 20.25 21.68 21.69
N TRP A 519 19.56 21.44 20.57
CA TRP A 519 20.05 20.55 19.52
C TRP A 519 21.18 21.14 18.66
N PRO A 520 21.08 22.37 18.11
CA PRO A 520 22.15 22.96 17.30
C PRO A 520 23.47 23.04 18.08
N ASP A 521 23.42 23.67 19.27
CA ASP A 521 24.58 23.80 20.17
C ASP A 521 25.24 22.46 20.49
N MET A 522 24.46 21.40 20.67
CA MET A 522 24.98 20.08 20.97
C MET A 522 25.68 19.46 19.75
N PHE A 523 25.05 19.49 18.57
CA PHE A 523 25.67 18.95 17.36
C PHE A 523 26.91 19.75 16.94
N GLU A 524 26.89 21.08 17.04
CA GLU A 524 28.05 21.94 16.76
C GLU A 524 29.22 21.62 17.68
N ARG A 525 28.97 21.44 18.98
CA ARG A 525 30.01 20.99 19.92
C ARG A 525 30.54 19.60 19.57
N CYS A 526 29.69 18.68 19.11
CA CYS A 526 30.10 17.35 18.70
C CYS A 526 31.01 17.40 17.47
N VAL A 527 30.62 18.17 16.45
CA VAL A 527 31.42 18.38 15.23
C VAL A 527 32.76 19.04 15.57
N ASN A 528 32.76 20.10 16.37
CA ASN A 528 33.98 20.80 16.79
C ASN A 528 34.94 19.92 17.61
N ARG A 529 34.44 18.85 18.24
CA ARG A 529 35.22 17.89 19.00
C ARG A 529 35.52 16.59 18.23
N ASN A 530 35.18 16.53 16.94
CA ASN A 530 35.34 15.33 16.10
C ASN A 530 34.68 14.08 16.71
N ILE A 531 33.46 14.24 17.25
CA ILE A 531 32.65 13.10 17.71
C ILE A 531 32.13 12.33 16.48
N GLU A 532 32.42 11.04 16.44
CA GLU A 532 32.10 10.12 15.34
C GLU A 532 30.68 9.55 15.47
N PHE A 533 30.21 9.36 16.71
CA PHE A 533 28.95 8.67 16.98
C PHE A 533 28.20 9.24 18.20
N ILE A 534 26.90 9.47 18.04
CA ILE A 534 26.01 9.98 19.09
C ILE A 534 24.91 8.96 19.41
N MET A 535 24.85 8.50 20.65
CA MET A 535 23.75 7.65 21.13
C MET A 535 22.79 8.44 22.01
N LEU A 536 21.51 8.52 21.63
CA LEU A 536 20.46 9.14 22.45
C LEU A 536 19.63 8.05 23.14
N VAL A 537 19.47 8.17 24.46
CA VAL A 537 18.58 7.33 25.27
C VAL A 537 17.50 8.19 25.94
N ASP A 538 16.27 8.14 25.42
CA ASP A 538 15.16 8.97 25.93
C ASP A 538 13.82 8.21 26.04
N ASN A 539 12.81 8.86 26.64
CA ASN A 539 11.43 8.39 26.51
C ASN A 539 10.90 8.73 25.12
N LYS A 540 10.49 7.70 24.38
CA LYS A 540 10.06 7.85 22.98
C LYS A 540 8.95 8.90 22.84
N THR A 541 9.29 10.04 22.25
CA THR A 541 8.34 10.98 21.66
C THR A 541 8.57 11.02 20.14
N GLU A 542 7.54 11.31 19.36
CA GLU A 542 7.70 11.42 17.89
C GLU A 542 8.63 12.59 17.51
N ASP A 543 8.67 13.62 18.35
CA ASP A 543 9.41 14.86 18.13
C ASP A 543 10.92 14.68 18.25
N THR A 544 11.38 13.98 19.30
CA THR A 544 12.80 13.82 19.58
C THR A 544 13.50 12.93 18.56
N HIS A 545 12.85 11.85 18.13
CA HIS A 545 13.40 10.98 17.09
C HIS A 545 13.51 11.70 15.74
N GLY A 546 12.46 12.45 15.35
CA GLY A 546 12.46 13.22 14.11
C GLY A 546 13.57 14.27 14.08
N LEU A 547 13.74 15.04 15.16
CA LEU A 547 14.79 16.06 15.28
C LEU A 547 16.20 15.45 15.26
N LEU A 548 16.45 14.36 15.99
CA LEU A 548 17.75 13.69 15.96
C LEU A 548 18.14 13.29 14.53
N LYS A 549 17.19 12.74 13.75
CA LYS A 549 17.45 12.30 12.37
C LYS A 549 17.58 13.44 11.36
N TYR A 550 16.86 14.54 11.58
CA TYR A 550 17.07 15.78 10.83
C TYR A 550 18.49 16.31 11.04
N TYR A 551 18.95 16.43 12.29
CA TYR A 551 20.29 16.93 12.58
C TYR A 551 21.42 15.95 12.22
N GLU A 552 21.19 14.64 12.27
CA GLU A 552 22.08 13.63 11.67
C GLU A 552 22.29 13.90 10.17
N ALA A 553 21.19 14.19 9.44
CA ALA A 553 21.28 14.54 8.02
C ALA A 553 21.92 15.91 7.80
N TYR A 554 21.74 16.87 8.70
CA TYR A 554 22.29 18.22 8.56
C TYR A 554 23.80 18.25 8.85
N TYR A 555 24.22 17.73 10.01
CA TYR A 555 25.61 17.75 10.46
C TYR A 555 26.46 16.55 10.01
N LYS A 556 25.83 15.54 9.35
CA LYS A 556 26.49 14.33 8.84
C LYS A 556 27.20 13.48 9.92
N VAL A 557 26.67 13.48 11.15
CA VAL A 557 27.18 12.68 12.27
C VAL A 557 26.30 11.45 12.50
N VAL A 558 26.91 10.28 12.69
CA VAL A 558 26.17 9.03 12.92
C VAL A 558 25.40 9.07 14.25
N THR A 559 24.12 8.70 14.24
CA THR A 559 23.32 8.63 15.46
C THR A 559 22.54 7.31 15.66
N GLN A 560 22.39 6.93 16.93
CA GLN A 560 21.54 5.83 17.36
C GLN A 560 20.56 6.29 18.44
N HIS A 561 19.26 6.13 18.16
CA HIS A 561 18.21 6.38 19.15
C HIS A 561 17.80 5.05 19.82
N ILE A 562 17.74 5.03 21.15
CA ILE A 562 17.28 3.90 21.95
C ILE A 562 16.24 4.43 22.94
N THR A 563 15.12 3.74 23.10
CA THR A 563 14.14 4.15 24.12
C THR A 563 14.60 3.71 25.50
N LEU A 564 14.31 4.52 26.52
CA LEU A 564 14.63 4.22 27.92
C LEU A 564 14.00 2.90 28.37
N GLU A 565 12.79 2.59 27.87
CA GLU A 565 12.11 1.32 28.08
C GLU A 565 12.95 0.12 27.58
N ARG A 566 13.55 0.21 26.40
CA ARG A 566 14.40 -0.85 25.83
C ARG A 566 15.72 -0.97 26.57
N ALA A 567 16.32 0.14 26.96
CA ALA A 567 17.53 0.13 27.81
C ALA A 567 17.25 -0.53 29.16
N LYS A 568 16.12 -0.17 29.80
CA LYS A 568 15.64 -0.81 31.04
C LYS A 568 15.44 -2.31 30.85
N ASP A 569 14.72 -2.72 29.81
CA ASP A 569 14.48 -4.13 29.49
C ASP A 569 15.77 -4.97 29.39
N VAL A 570 16.83 -4.41 28.81
CA VAL A 570 18.11 -5.10 28.71
C VAL A 570 18.76 -5.25 30.09
N VAL A 571 18.80 -4.18 30.87
CA VAL A 571 19.48 -4.16 32.18
C VAL A 571 18.72 -4.94 33.24
N THR A 572 17.39 -4.82 33.30
CA THR A 572 16.57 -5.40 34.37
C THR A 572 16.00 -6.76 34.03
N HIS A 573 15.65 -7.00 32.76
CA HIS A 573 14.98 -8.24 32.32
C HIS A 573 15.88 -9.13 31.47
N GLY A 574 17.16 -8.76 31.27
CA GLY A 574 18.12 -9.58 30.53
C GLY A 574 17.72 -9.86 29.09
N LYS A 575 17.01 -8.93 28.41
CA LYS A 575 16.55 -9.12 27.01
C LYS A 575 17.72 -9.12 26.01
N ALA A 576 18.47 -10.22 25.94
CA ALA A 576 19.67 -10.37 25.13
C ALA A 576 19.42 -10.13 23.62
N GLN A 577 18.30 -10.60 23.07
CA GLN A 577 17.97 -10.37 21.65
C GLN A 577 17.79 -8.89 21.31
N THR A 578 17.19 -8.11 22.21
CA THR A 578 17.04 -6.65 22.02
C THR A 578 18.41 -6.00 21.97
N LEU A 579 19.31 -6.40 22.86
CA LEU A 579 20.68 -5.88 22.89
C LEU A 579 21.44 -6.25 21.61
N GLU A 580 21.37 -7.51 21.19
CA GLU A 580 22.04 -7.98 19.96
C GLU A 580 21.53 -7.22 18.72
N ASN A 581 20.21 -7.01 18.59
CA ASN A 581 19.65 -6.19 17.51
C ASN A 581 20.13 -4.73 17.54
N ILE A 582 20.38 -4.16 18.72
CA ILE A 582 20.98 -2.82 18.83
C ILE A 582 22.41 -2.84 18.31
N ILE A 583 23.21 -3.84 18.72
CA ILE A 583 24.61 -3.98 18.31
C ILE A 583 24.72 -4.21 16.80
N HIS A 584 23.82 -5.02 16.21
CA HIS A 584 23.75 -5.21 14.76
C HIS A 584 23.64 -3.87 14.02
N LYS A 585 22.77 -2.97 14.51
CA LYS A 585 22.55 -1.64 13.95
C LYS A 585 23.76 -0.72 14.13
N VAL A 586 24.40 -0.76 15.30
CA VAL A 586 25.61 0.04 15.58
C VAL A 586 26.71 -0.34 14.60
N ASN A 587 26.97 -1.63 14.37
CA ASN A 587 27.98 -2.06 13.41
C ASN A 587 27.65 -1.62 11.97
N CYS A 588 26.39 -1.82 11.54
CA CYS A 588 25.94 -1.42 10.21
C CYS A 588 26.06 0.09 9.95
N LYS A 589 25.88 0.91 10.99
CA LYS A 589 26.06 2.37 10.91
C LYS A 589 27.53 2.75 10.92
N ASN A 590 28.35 2.02 11.67
CA ASN A 590 29.80 2.20 11.71
C ASN A 590 30.53 1.47 10.57
N PHE A 591 29.98 1.53 9.35
CA PHE A 591 30.59 1.01 8.13
C PHE A 591 30.90 -0.50 8.14
N GLY A 592 30.43 -1.24 9.15
CA GLY A 592 30.65 -2.67 9.30
C GLY A 592 29.64 -3.52 8.55
N LEU A 593 29.95 -4.82 8.47
CA LEU A 593 29.10 -5.85 7.89
C LEU A 593 29.00 -7.02 8.87
N ASN A 594 27.78 -7.37 9.27
CA ASN A 594 27.59 -8.39 10.31
C ASN A 594 27.87 -9.79 9.77
N TYR A 595 27.41 -10.10 8.56
CA TYR A 595 27.58 -11.40 7.92
C TYR A 595 27.33 -11.35 6.42
N VAL A 596 27.77 -12.38 5.70
CA VAL A 596 27.66 -12.50 4.24
C VAL A 596 26.85 -13.76 3.85
N PRO A 597 25.72 -13.62 3.14
CA PRO A 597 25.04 -14.78 2.56
C PRO A 597 25.82 -15.34 1.37
N LEU A 598 25.98 -16.65 1.34
CA LEU A 598 26.56 -17.42 0.26
C LEU A 598 25.43 -17.90 -0.65
N PHE A 599 25.35 -17.32 -1.85
CA PHE A 599 24.34 -17.67 -2.85
C PHE A 599 24.35 -19.17 -3.17
N GLU A 600 23.18 -19.71 -3.50
CA GLU A 600 23.05 -21.09 -3.96
C GLU A 600 23.78 -21.32 -5.29
N ARG A 601 24.07 -22.59 -5.60
CA ARG A 601 24.86 -22.98 -6.77
C ARG A 601 24.30 -22.44 -8.08
N SER A 602 22.98 -22.46 -8.24
CA SER A 602 22.27 -21.92 -9.41
C SER A 602 22.59 -20.44 -9.65
N ALA A 603 22.79 -19.64 -8.60
CA ALA A 603 23.02 -18.20 -8.65
C ALA A 603 24.50 -17.80 -8.53
N GLU A 604 25.41 -18.76 -8.35
CA GLU A 604 26.83 -18.51 -8.10
C GLU A 604 27.51 -17.69 -9.20
N ARG A 605 27.02 -17.77 -10.43
CA ARG A 605 27.50 -16.95 -11.57
C ARG A 605 27.44 -15.44 -11.29
N PHE A 606 26.49 -15.01 -10.46
CA PHE A 606 26.22 -13.63 -10.09
C PHE A 606 26.64 -13.29 -8.66
N ALA A 607 27.40 -14.17 -7.99
CA ALA A 607 27.97 -13.88 -6.68
C ALA A 607 28.75 -12.55 -6.70
N PHE A 608 28.58 -11.74 -5.66
CA PHE A 608 29.07 -10.36 -5.62
C PHE A 608 30.60 -10.25 -5.68
N ASP A 609 31.30 -11.23 -5.11
CA ASP A 609 32.77 -11.33 -5.15
C ASP A 609 33.34 -11.43 -6.58
N LYS A 610 32.51 -11.77 -7.58
CA LYS A 610 32.92 -11.84 -9.00
C LYS A 610 32.92 -10.47 -9.69
N GLY A 611 32.36 -9.42 -9.07
CA GLY A 611 32.37 -8.05 -9.59
C GLY A 611 31.56 -7.81 -10.87
N LYS A 612 30.74 -8.77 -11.32
CA LYS A 612 30.06 -8.70 -12.63
C LYS A 612 28.72 -7.96 -12.62
N ILE A 613 28.07 -7.86 -11.47
CA ILE A 613 26.70 -7.38 -11.33
C ILE A 613 26.61 -6.23 -10.32
N LEU A 614 25.96 -5.15 -10.73
CA LEU A 614 25.47 -4.09 -9.87
C LEU A 614 23.97 -4.30 -9.67
N VAL A 615 23.52 -4.32 -8.41
CA VAL A 615 22.10 -4.40 -8.08
C VAL A 615 21.66 -3.06 -7.53
N VAL A 616 20.64 -2.48 -8.13
CA VAL A 616 20.05 -1.20 -7.73
C VAL A 616 18.59 -1.42 -7.36
N GLY A 617 18.23 -1.14 -6.11
CA GLY A 617 16.85 -1.12 -5.63
C GLY A 617 16.35 0.31 -5.48
N TYR A 618 15.10 0.59 -5.85
CA TYR A 618 14.47 1.88 -5.54
C TYR A 618 12.98 1.74 -5.23
N ASP A 619 12.47 2.69 -4.43
CA ASP A 619 11.07 2.80 -4.04
C ASP A 619 10.65 4.27 -3.89
N VAL A 620 9.34 4.53 -3.97
CA VAL A 620 8.75 5.86 -3.89
C VAL A 620 7.76 5.95 -2.73
N SER A 621 8.03 6.87 -1.81
CA SER A 621 7.14 7.19 -0.69
C SER A 621 6.32 8.44 -1.00
N HIS A 622 5.01 8.24 -1.21
CA HIS A 622 4.06 9.34 -1.42
C HIS A 622 3.48 9.87 -0.11
N PRO A 623 3.23 11.19 0.01
CA PRO A 623 2.49 11.74 1.14
C PRO A 623 1.06 11.17 1.23
N PRO A 624 0.35 11.36 2.35
CA PRO A 624 -1.02 10.88 2.49
C PRO A 624 -1.95 11.45 1.41
N ALA A 625 -3.11 10.83 1.23
CA ALA A 625 -4.11 11.36 0.30
C ALA A 625 -4.46 12.81 0.66
N ALA A 626 -4.59 13.67 -0.35
CA ALA A 626 -4.98 15.06 -0.11
C ALA A 626 -6.35 15.10 0.58
N THR A 627 -6.44 15.87 1.67
CA THR A 627 -7.68 16.11 2.39
C THR A 627 -8.73 16.74 1.47
N HIS A 628 -10.01 16.61 1.83
CA HIS A 628 -11.08 17.25 1.07
C HIS A 628 -10.91 18.78 1.02
N GLN A 629 -10.41 19.37 2.11
CA GLN A 629 -10.08 20.80 2.18
C GLN A 629 -8.96 21.19 1.22
N GLU A 630 -7.87 20.40 1.14
CA GLU A 630 -6.79 20.64 0.18
C GLU A 630 -7.28 20.52 -1.28
N ARG A 631 -8.03 19.46 -1.60
CA ARG A 631 -8.64 19.26 -2.93
C ARG A 631 -9.56 20.42 -3.32
N ARG A 632 -10.32 20.95 -2.37
CA ARG A 632 -11.19 22.12 -2.56
C ARG A 632 -10.39 23.40 -2.77
N MET A 633 -9.31 23.62 -2.03
CA MET A 633 -8.46 24.79 -2.25
C MET A 633 -7.81 24.79 -3.64
N MET A 634 -7.43 23.62 -4.16
CA MET A 634 -6.94 23.47 -5.54
C MET A 634 -7.95 23.94 -6.59
N GLN A 635 -9.23 23.60 -6.42
CA GLN A 635 -10.28 23.94 -7.38
C GLN A 635 -10.71 25.41 -7.33
N VAL A 636 -10.69 26.03 -6.15
CA VAL A 636 -11.29 27.37 -5.95
C VAL A 636 -10.31 28.52 -6.17
N LYS A 637 -9.03 28.36 -5.83
CA LYS A 637 -8.09 29.49 -5.82
C LYS A 637 -7.05 29.50 -6.93
N GLY A 638 -6.90 28.44 -7.74
CA GLY A 638 -5.81 28.33 -8.72
C GLY A 638 -4.39 28.52 -8.13
N LEU A 639 -4.30 28.54 -6.80
CA LEU A 639 -3.12 28.85 -6.01
C LEU A 639 -2.71 27.60 -5.27
N THR A 640 -1.45 27.25 -5.46
CA THR A 640 -0.69 26.25 -4.72
C THR A 640 -0.79 26.56 -3.24
N CYS A 641 -1.55 25.75 -2.49
CA CYS A 641 -1.42 25.71 -1.05
C CYS A 641 0.06 25.59 -0.69
N GLU A 642 0.52 26.30 0.35
CA GLU A 642 1.93 26.39 0.81
C GLU A 642 2.59 25.04 1.19
N SER A 643 2.03 23.89 0.84
CA SER A 643 2.54 22.58 1.22
C SER A 643 1.96 21.50 0.31
N PHE A 644 2.66 21.21 -0.77
CA PHE A 644 2.64 19.84 -1.29
C PHE A 644 3.83 19.12 -0.65
N ASP A 645 3.54 18.19 0.26
CA ASP A 645 4.57 17.30 0.78
C ASP A 645 5.17 16.54 -0.42
N PRO A 646 6.50 16.60 -0.62
CA PRO A 646 7.13 15.95 -1.76
C PRO A 646 6.95 14.44 -1.68
N SER A 647 7.00 13.80 -2.84
CA SER A 647 7.28 12.36 -2.85
C SER A 647 8.78 12.17 -2.72
N VAL A 648 9.18 11.09 -2.05
CA VAL A 648 10.58 10.80 -1.77
C VAL A 648 10.94 9.51 -2.47
N VAL A 649 11.99 9.55 -3.28
CA VAL A 649 12.54 8.36 -3.95
C VAL A 649 13.76 7.92 -3.17
N GLY A 650 13.71 6.72 -2.60
CA GLY A 650 14.86 6.08 -1.99
C GLY A 650 15.55 5.17 -3.00
N ILE A 651 16.88 5.22 -3.07
CA ILE A 651 17.68 4.41 -3.99
C ILE A 651 18.84 3.76 -3.23
N CYS A 652 19.03 2.46 -3.45
CA CYS A 652 20.02 1.65 -2.78
C CYS A 652 20.78 0.80 -3.80
N SER A 653 22.08 0.61 -3.61
CA SER A 653 22.88 -0.29 -4.43
C SER A 653 24.01 -0.94 -3.64
N ASN A 654 24.61 -1.99 -4.19
CA ASN A 654 25.80 -2.59 -3.62
C ASN A 654 27.10 -1.85 -3.98
N MET A 655 27.09 -0.53 -4.14
CA MET A 655 28.25 0.27 -4.59
C MET A 655 29.39 0.41 -3.57
N ALA A 656 29.17 0.04 -2.30
CA ALA A 656 30.17 0.14 -1.24
C ALA A 656 31.44 -0.69 -1.52
N LYS A 657 32.49 -0.44 -0.73
CA LYS A 657 33.77 -1.17 -0.76
C LYS A 657 33.56 -2.69 -0.66
N ASN A 658 32.73 -3.12 0.28
CA ASN A 658 32.30 -4.51 0.37
C ASN A 658 31.01 -4.70 -0.48
N PRO A 659 31.01 -5.58 -1.49
CA PRO A 659 29.92 -5.67 -2.46
C PRO A 659 28.67 -6.38 -1.91
N HIS A 660 28.71 -6.86 -0.66
CA HIS A 660 27.53 -7.33 0.09
C HIS A 660 26.84 -6.21 0.88
N ASN A 661 27.46 -5.03 0.96
CA ASN A 661 26.89 -3.91 1.69
C ASN A 661 26.01 -3.05 0.76
N PHE A 662 24.70 -3.10 1.01
CA PHE A 662 23.70 -2.30 0.33
C PHE A 662 23.55 -0.96 1.03
N VAL A 663 23.95 0.11 0.33
CA VAL A 663 23.98 1.50 0.83
C VAL A 663 23.33 2.40 -0.21
N GLY A 664 23.03 3.66 0.14
CA GLY A 664 22.23 4.49 -0.74
C GLY A 664 21.87 5.83 -0.16
N ASP A 665 20.91 6.49 -0.80
CA ASP A 665 20.40 7.79 -0.39
C ASP A 665 18.96 7.99 -0.89
N TYR A 666 18.41 9.19 -0.75
CA TYR A 666 17.13 9.58 -1.32
C TYR A 666 17.18 10.94 -2.02
N PHE A 667 16.13 11.25 -2.77
CA PHE A 667 15.87 12.58 -3.32
C PHE A 667 14.39 12.91 -3.31
N TYR A 668 14.07 14.20 -3.41
CA TYR A 668 12.69 14.69 -3.43
C TYR A 668 12.22 14.94 -4.86
N GLN A 669 10.95 14.66 -5.10
CA GLN A 669 10.28 14.98 -6.34
C GLN A 669 8.88 15.53 -6.08
N GLU A 670 8.23 15.96 -7.16
CA GLU A 670 6.87 16.46 -7.12
C GLU A 670 5.90 15.50 -6.44
N SER A 671 4.94 16.09 -5.73
CA SER A 671 4.02 15.35 -4.86
C SER A 671 3.12 14.42 -5.66
N ARG A 672 3.02 13.17 -5.21
CA ARG A 672 2.11 12.13 -5.73
C ARG A 672 2.29 11.85 -7.23
N ARG A 673 3.46 12.18 -7.78
CA ARG A 673 3.87 11.75 -9.11
C ARG A 673 4.39 10.32 -9.01
N GLU A 674 3.66 9.38 -9.59
CA GLU A 674 4.01 7.95 -9.59
C GLU A 674 5.26 7.67 -10.44
N SER A 675 5.48 8.45 -11.50
CA SER A 675 6.70 8.37 -12.30
C SER A 675 7.86 9.05 -11.58
N VAL A 676 9.01 8.39 -11.54
CA VAL A 676 10.23 9.00 -11.01
C VAL A 676 10.73 10.10 -11.95
N ASP A 677 11.28 11.19 -11.40
CA ASP A 677 11.94 12.21 -12.21
C ASP A 677 13.17 11.64 -12.94
N ILE A 678 13.10 11.62 -14.28
CA ILE A 678 14.11 11.00 -15.15
C ILE A 678 15.49 11.65 -14.94
N GLY A 679 15.54 12.97 -14.82
CA GLY A 679 16.80 13.70 -14.67
C GLY A 679 17.49 13.39 -13.34
N GLN A 680 16.75 13.44 -12.24
CA GLN A 680 17.28 13.11 -10.92
C GLN A 680 17.65 11.63 -10.79
N LEU A 681 16.86 10.72 -11.37
CA LEU A 681 17.20 9.30 -11.38
C LEU A 681 18.48 9.02 -12.18
N ALA A 682 18.63 9.62 -13.37
CA ALA A 682 19.85 9.52 -14.16
C ALA A 682 21.07 10.06 -13.38
N GLU A 683 20.93 11.22 -12.72
CA GLU A 683 21.98 11.80 -11.86
C GLU A 683 22.37 10.85 -10.71
N ARG A 684 21.39 10.17 -10.10
CA ARG A 684 21.63 9.19 -9.03
C ARG A 684 22.31 7.93 -9.56
N VAL A 685 21.99 7.48 -10.76
CA VAL A 685 22.66 6.34 -11.40
C VAL A 685 24.12 6.68 -11.72
N THR A 686 24.38 7.87 -12.27
CA THR A 686 25.76 8.35 -12.49
C THR A 686 26.54 8.39 -11.18
N TRP A 687 25.94 8.96 -10.12
CA TRP A 687 26.56 8.98 -8.79
C TRP A 687 26.89 7.57 -8.26
N ILE A 688 25.97 6.60 -8.37
CA ILE A 688 26.21 5.20 -7.97
C ILE A 688 27.44 4.62 -8.68
N LEU A 689 27.56 4.84 -9.99
CA LEU A 689 28.69 4.33 -10.79
C LEU A 689 30.01 5.02 -10.41
N THR A 690 30.00 6.34 -10.19
CA THR A 690 31.17 7.08 -9.72
C THR A 690 31.62 6.61 -8.33
N THR A 691 30.68 6.43 -7.39
CA THR A 691 30.99 5.91 -6.06
C THR A 691 31.49 4.46 -6.11
N LEU A 692 30.94 3.64 -7.01
CA LEU A 692 31.43 2.29 -7.26
C LEU A 692 32.87 2.30 -7.76
N GLU A 693 33.21 3.15 -8.74
CA GLU A 693 34.58 3.27 -9.26
C GLU A 693 35.57 3.69 -8.18
N GLN A 694 35.20 4.65 -7.32
CA GLN A 694 36.01 5.07 -6.19
C GLN A 694 36.21 3.95 -5.16
N SER A 695 35.14 3.19 -4.88
CA SER A 695 35.14 2.15 -3.84
C SER A 695 35.78 0.84 -4.31
N ARG A 696 35.64 0.51 -5.59
CA ARG A 696 36.06 -0.75 -6.22
C ARG A 696 36.54 -0.52 -7.67
N PRO A 697 37.73 0.09 -7.88
CA PRO A 697 38.22 0.45 -9.22
C PRO A 697 38.30 -0.73 -10.21
N GLU A 698 38.72 -1.90 -9.74
CA GLU A 698 38.83 -3.13 -10.55
C GLU A 698 37.46 -3.65 -11.05
N HIS A 699 36.36 -3.16 -10.48
CA HIS A 699 34.99 -3.54 -10.78
C HIS A 699 34.11 -2.32 -11.13
N ALA A 700 34.73 -1.20 -11.54
CA ALA A 700 34.06 0.07 -11.83
C ALA A 700 32.97 -0.01 -12.92
N ARG A 701 33.11 -0.95 -13.86
CA ARG A 701 32.19 -1.14 -15.00
C ARG A 701 31.56 -2.54 -14.99
N PRO A 702 30.56 -2.79 -14.14
CA PRO A 702 29.82 -4.05 -14.12
C PRO A 702 29.28 -4.44 -15.50
N LYS A 703 29.32 -5.74 -15.82
CA LYS A 703 28.76 -6.23 -17.08
C LYS A 703 27.22 -6.19 -17.09
N TYR A 704 26.64 -6.27 -15.89
CA TYR A 704 25.21 -6.43 -15.68
C TYR A 704 24.70 -5.42 -14.65
N ILE A 705 23.55 -4.80 -14.93
CA ILE A 705 22.82 -3.98 -13.96
C ILE A 705 21.44 -4.62 -13.76
N MET A 706 21.16 -5.05 -12.53
CA MET A 706 19.83 -5.52 -12.12
C MET A 706 19.12 -4.41 -11.36
N VAL A 707 18.00 -3.97 -11.90
CA VAL A 707 17.11 -2.97 -11.32
C VAL A 707 15.96 -3.69 -10.62
N LEU A 708 15.79 -3.44 -9.34
CA LEU A 708 14.70 -3.95 -8.52
C LEU A 708 13.80 -2.77 -8.11
N ARG A 709 12.49 -2.89 -8.35
CA ARG A 709 11.52 -1.83 -8.10
C ARG A 709 10.37 -2.33 -7.24
N ASP A 710 10.13 -1.72 -6.06
CA ASP A 710 8.91 -1.97 -5.26
C ASP A 710 7.80 -1.00 -5.68
N GLY A 711 6.54 -1.27 -5.34
CA GLY A 711 5.47 -0.26 -5.33
C GLY A 711 4.77 0.04 -6.66
N VAL A 712 5.17 -0.58 -7.78
CA VAL A 712 4.56 -0.33 -9.10
C VAL A 712 3.43 -1.31 -9.38
N SER A 713 2.25 -0.81 -9.72
CA SER A 713 1.11 -1.63 -10.17
C SER A 713 1.20 -1.97 -11.66
N GLU A 714 0.47 -2.99 -12.10
CA GLU A 714 0.41 -3.40 -13.51
C GLU A 714 0.10 -2.24 -14.48
N GLY A 715 -0.78 -1.31 -14.08
CA GLY A 715 -1.12 -0.14 -14.90
C GLY A 715 0.02 0.86 -15.10
N GLN A 716 1.14 0.68 -14.41
CA GLN A 716 2.29 1.58 -14.42
C GLN A 716 3.54 0.92 -15.04
N TYR A 717 3.46 -0.33 -15.51
CA TYR A 717 4.59 -1.02 -16.13
C TYR A 717 5.10 -0.30 -17.39
N LYS A 718 4.20 0.33 -18.15
CA LYS A 718 4.56 1.18 -19.30
C LYS A 718 5.52 2.29 -18.90
N MET A 719 5.14 3.07 -17.90
CA MET A 719 5.95 4.17 -17.37
C MET A 719 7.31 3.67 -16.84
N ALA A 720 7.32 2.56 -16.10
CA ALA A 720 8.58 1.99 -15.58
C ALA A 720 9.56 1.59 -16.72
N VAL A 721 9.05 1.04 -17.81
CA VAL A 721 9.86 0.59 -18.96
C VAL A 721 10.25 1.75 -19.89
N GLU A 722 9.34 2.68 -20.19
CA GLU A 722 9.58 3.75 -21.16
C GLU A 722 10.31 4.96 -20.54
N GLU A 723 10.04 5.27 -19.28
CA GLU A 723 10.62 6.45 -18.60
C GLU A 723 11.75 6.04 -17.64
N GLU A 724 11.45 5.22 -16.63
CA GLU A 724 12.40 4.94 -15.54
C GLU A 724 13.63 4.16 -16.03
N MET A 725 13.44 3.13 -16.87
CA MET A 725 14.56 2.40 -17.48
C MET A 725 15.42 3.31 -18.37
N GLU A 726 14.82 4.27 -19.08
CA GLU A 726 15.59 5.18 -19.92
C GLU A 726 16.52 6.07 -19.07
N ALA A 727 16.06 6.50 -17.89
CA ALA A 727 16.90 7.21 -16.92
C ALA A 727 18.16 6.42 -16.52
N PHE A 728 18.05 5.10 -16.33
CA PHE A 728 19.21 4.24 -16.04
C PHE A 728 20.21 4.22 -17.20
N LYS A 729 19.75 4.15 -18.45
CA LYS A 729 20.63 4.20 -19.63
C LYS A 729 21.33 5.56 -19.74
N ILE A 730 20.59 6.65 -19.57
CA ILE A 730 21.13 8.01 -19.58
C ILE A 730 22.20 8.17 -18.50
N GLY A 731 21.92 7.71 -17.27
CA GLY A 731 22.89 7.76 -16.17
C GLY A 731 24.19 6.99 -16.45
N CYS A 732 24.11 5.85 -17.14
CA CYS A 732 25.28 5.09 -17.59
C CYS A 732 26.09 5.85 -18.66
N LEU A 733 25.42 6.49 -19.62
CA LEU A 733 26.08 7.28 -20.67
C LEU A 733 26.71 8.57 -20.13
N HIS A 734 26.09 9.21 -19.13
CA HIS A 734 26.67 10.34 -18.42
C HIS A 734 27.91 9.96 -17.60
N TYR A 735 27.96 8.73 -17.10
CA TYR A 735 29.14 8.21 -16.41
C TYR A 735 30.29 7.91 -17.38
N ASP A 736 29.99 7.24 -18.49
CA ASP A 736 30.95 6.91 -19.55
C ASP A 736 30.18 6.68 -20.86
N GLU A 737 30.46 7.50 -21.88
CA GLU A 737 29.73 7.49 -23.17
C GLU A 737 29.75 6.12 -23.87
N ASN A 738 30.74 5.28 -23.55
CA ASN A 738 30.90 3.95 -24.13
C ASN A 738 30.34 2.83 -23.24
N TYR A 739 29.92 3.12 -22.01
CA TYR A 739 29.44 2.12 -21.06
C TYR A 739 27.99 1.73 -21.34
N LYS A 740 27.83 0.53 -21.92
CA LYS A 740 26.53 -0.04 -22.32
C LYS A 740 26.33 -1.41 -21.67
N PRO A 741 26.01 -1.47 -20.35
CA PRO A 741 25.79 -2.72 -19.66
C PRO A 741 24.49 -3.39 -20.14
N LYS A 742 24.33 -4.67 -19.81
CA LYS A 742 23.05 -5.39 -20.01
C LYS A 742 22.16 -5.20 -18.79
N PHE A 743 20.89 -4.88 -19.03
CA PHE A 743 19.94 -4.65 -17.96
C PHE A 743 19.00 -5.82 -17.70
N MET A 744 18.60 -5.95 -16.44
CA MET A 744 17.41 -6.71 -16.04
C MET A 744 16.57 -5.82 -15.13
N PHE A 745 15.27 -5.72 -15.40
CA PHE A 745 14.33 -4.91 -14.63
C PHE A 745 13.26 -5.82 -14.04
N VAL A 746 13.22 -5.91 -12.71
CA VAL A 746 12.29 -6.75 -11.96
C VAL A 746 11.48 -5.89 -11.00
N VAL A 747 10.15 -5.98 -11.11
CA VAL A 747 9.23 -5.38 -10.14
C VAL A 747 8.92 -6.43 -9.07
N GLY A 748 9.16 -6.08 -7.79
CA GLY A 748 8.77 -6.89 -6.65
C GLY A 748 7.56 -6.26 -5.96
N THR A 749 6.38 -6.88 -6.06
CA THR A 749 5.15 -6.35 -5.46
C THR A 749 4.78 -7.14 -4.21
N LYS A 750 4.91 -6.53 -3.04
CA LYS A 750 4.39 -7.11 -1.78
C LYS A 750 2.92 -6.77 -1.54
N ARG A 751 2.34 -5.75 -2.19
CA ARG A 751 1.00 -5.21 -1.88
C ARG A 751 -0.15 -5.78 -2.74
N HIS A 752 -0.29 -7.11 -2.84
CA HIS A 752 -1.46 -7.77 -3.46
C HIS A 752 -2.39 -8.45 -2.43
N PHE A 753 -3.37 -9.24 -2.84
CA PHE A 753 -4.18 -10.05 -1.91
C PHE A 753 -4.19 -11.55 -2.25
N LYS A 754 -3.51 -11.97 -3.31
CA LYS A 754 -3.26 -13.38 -3.65
C LYS A 754 -2.61 -14.11 -2.46
N LYS A 755 -3.19 -15.24 -2.03
CA LYS A 755 -2.68 -16.10 -0.95
C LYS A 755 -2.30 -17.47 -1.47
N PHE A 756 -1.35 -18.07 -0.80
CA PHE A 756 -0.80 -19.39 -1.08
C PHE A 756 -0.59 -20.12 0.24
N PHE A 757 -0.82 -21.42 0.20
CA PHE A 757 -0.84 -22.29 1.36
C PHE A 757 -0.17 -23.61 1.00
N MET A 758 0.45 -24.22 2.00
CA MET A 758 0.99 -25.57 1.90
C MET A 758 0.07 -26.52 2.68
N VAL A 759 -0.11 -27.74 2.18
CA VAL A 759 -0.83 -28.79 2.91
C VAL A 759 0.21 -29.73 3.51
N ARG A 760 0.23 -29.84 4.84
CA ARG A 760 1.10 -30.77 5.58
C ARG A 760 0.23 -31.51 6.61
N ASP A 761 0.27 -32.84 6.61
CA ASP A 761 -0.49 -33.67 7.55
C ASP A 761 -1.98 -33.27 7.63
N ASP A 762 -2.61 -33.08 6.46
CA ASP A 762 -3.99 -32.60 6.28
C ASP A 762 -4.31 -31.23 6.88
N GLN A 763 -3.30 -30.44 7.26
CA GLN A 763 -3.46 -29.08 7.75
C GLN A 763 -2.95 -28.04 6.76
N ILE A 764 -3.73 -26.96 6.60
CA ILE A 764 -3.33 -25.80 5.81
C ILE A 764 -2.39 -24.93 6.65
N VAL A 765 -1.13 -24.86 6.22
CA VAL A 765 -0.07 -24.11 6.88
C VAL A 765 0.53 -23.05 5.95
N ASN A 766 1.37 -22.18 6.53
CA ASN A 766 2.12 -21.20 5.76
C ASN A 766 3.10 -21.90 4.81
N LEU A 767 3.39 -21.24 3.67
CA LEU A 767 4.50 -21.66 2.82
C LEU A 767 5.82 -21.63 3.60
N THR A 768 6.67 -22.61 3.32
CA THR A 768 8.03 -22.69 3.86
C THR A 768 8.91 -21.60 3.25
N PRO A 769 9.84 -21.01 4.00
CA PRO A 769 10.85 -20.12 3.43
C PRO A 769 11.56 -20.75 2.21
N GLY A 770 11.66 -19.97 1.13
CA GLY A 770 12.17 -20.40 -0.16
C GLY A 770 11.11 -21.01 -1.09
N SER A 771 9.83 -21.09 -0.69
CA SER A 771 8.76 -21.56 -1.58
C SER A 771 8.59 -20.64 -2.78
N VAL A 772 8.48 -21.22 -3.97
CA VAL A 772 8.29 -20.57 -5.25
C VAL A 772 7.09 -21.19 -5.98
N ILE A 773 6.26 -20.32 -6.57
CA ILE A 773 5.18 -20.70 -7.48
C ILE A 773 5.38 -19.93 -8.79
N ASN A 774 5.72 -20.65 -9.85
CA ASN A 774 6.08 -20.11 -11.15
C ASN A 774 5.26 -20.71 -12.31
N GLU A 775 4.22 -21.49 -12.00
CA GLU A 775 3.36 -22.19 -12.96
C GLU A 775 1.88 -22.03 -12.61
N LYS A 776 0.99 -22.34 -13.57
CA LYS A 776 -0.48 -22.36 -13.49
C LYS A 776 -1.20 -21.03 -13.22
N ILE A 777 -0.78 -20.29 -12.19
CA ILE A 777 -1.46 -19.08 -11.68
C ILE A 777 -0.66 -17.78 -11.90
N VAL A 778 0.43 -17.89 -12.67
CA VAL A 778 1.28 -16.77 -13.07
C VAL A 778 0.78 -16.13 -14.37
N ARG A 779 1.34 -14.99 -14.75
CA ARG A 779 0.99 -14.31 -16.00
C ARG A 779 1.39 -15.09 -17.27
N PRO A 780 0.56 -15.06 -18.33
CA PRO A 780 0.92 -15.62 -19.63
C PRO A 780 1.78 -14.69 -20.49
N ASP A 781 1.72 -13.38 -20.28
CA ASP A 781 2.29 -12.35 -21.14
C ASP A 781 3.68 -11.89 -20.72
N LEU A 782 4.04 -12.01 -19.43
CA LEU A 782 5.37 -11.70 -18.90
C LEU A 782 5.87 -12.76 -17.91
N PRO A 783 7.19 -13.01 -17.84
CA PRO A 783 7.75 -13.95 -16.86
C PRO A 783 7.47 -13.47 -15.43
N GLU A 784 6.79 -14.31 -14.66
CA GLU A 784 6.35 -14.01 -13.31
C GLU A 784 6.52 -15.22 -12.40
N PHE A 785 6.80 -14.97 -11.12
CA PHE A 785 6.68 -15.98 -10.07
C PHE A 785 6.38 -15.33 -8.72
N PHE A 786 5.85 -16.14 -7.81
CA PHE A 786 5.64 -15.77 -6.41
C PHE A 786 6.68 -16.46 -5.54
N MET A 787 7.29 -15.75 -4.59
CA MET A 787 8.25 -16.35 -3.68
C MET A 787 8.07 -15.88 -2.23
N GLN A 788 8.06 -16.83 -1.30
CA GLN A 788 8.06 -16.56 0.14
C GLN A 788 9.43 -16.90 0.74
N SER A 789 10.32 -15.91 0.80
CA SER A 789 11.69 -16.10 1.31
C SER A 789 11.81 -16.17 2.83
N HIS A 790 10.78 -15.72 3.56
CA HIS A 790 10.79 -15.51 5.02
C HIS A 790 9.77 -16.40 5.73
N TYR A 791 10.00 -16.61 7.02
CA TYR A 791 9.01 -17.26 7.90
C TYR A 791 8.01 -16.22 8.44
N PRO A 792 6.70 -16.38 8.20
CA PRO A 792 5.70 -15.47 8.74
C PRO A 792 5.55 -15.65 10.27
N ILE A 793 5.92 -14.63 11.05
CA ILE A 793 5.85 -14.68 12.52
C ILE A 793 4.39 -14.67 13.02
N LYS A 794 3.50 -13.97 12.31
CA LYS A 794 2.08 -13.85 12.67
C LYS A 794 1.20 -13.96 11.44
N GLY A 795 0.08 -14.67 11.60
CA GLY A 795 -0.95 -14.84 10.58
C GLY A 795 -0.46 -15.56 9.31
N THR A 796 -1.18 -15.35 8.21
CA THR A 796 -0.82 -15.89 6.90
C THR A 796 0.24 -15.03 6.21
N GLY A 797 1.31 -15.69 5.77
CA GLY A 797 2.38 -15.13 4.97
C GLY A 797 1.88 -14.51 3.66
N LYS A 798 2.71 -13.64 3.13
CA LYS A 798 2.45 -12.98 1.85
C LYS A 798 3.70 -13.12 0.98
N PRO A 799 3.68 -14.05 0.02
CA PRO A 799 4.73 -14.17 -0.98
C PRO A 799 4.88 -12.86 -1.73
N VAL A 800 6.08 -12.55 -2.21
CA VAL A 800 6.30 -11.41 -3.12
C VAL A 800 6.05 -11.89 -4.54
N GLU A 801 5.31 -11.08 -5.29
CA GLU A 801 5.10 -11.24 -6.73
C GLU A 801 6.25 -10.57 -7.49
N TYR A 802 7.02 -11.34 -8.25
CA TYR A 802 8.12 -10.84 -9.07
C TYR A 802 7.74 -10.87 -10.54
N SER A 803 7.73 -9.69 -11.17
CA SER A 803 7.44 -9.51 -12.59
C SER A 803 8.70 -9.04 -13.32
N VAL A 804 9.16 -9.78 -14.32
CA VAL A 804 10.35 -9.43 -15.11
C VAL A 804 9.93 -8.61 -16.34
N LEU A 805 10.19 -7.31 -16.30
CA LEU A 805 9.83 -6.39 -17.38
C LEU A 805 10.87 -6.38 -18.51
N ILE A 806 12.15 -6.47 -18.14
CA ILE A 806 13.29 -6.46 -19.07
C ILE A 806 14.29 -7.54 -18.64
N ASP A 807 14.78 -8.32 -19.60
CA ASP A 807 15.91 -9.24 -19.40
C ASP A 807 16.83 -9.26 -20.63
N GLU A 808 17.90 -8.47 -20.58
CA GLU A 808 18.99 -8.48 -21.55
C GLU A 808 20.18 -9.36 -21.10
N ILE A 809 20.20 -9.71 -19.81
CA ILE A 809 21.21 -10.54 -19.16
C ILE A 809 21.07 -11.99 -19.66
N GLY A 810 19.83 -12.46 -19.76
CA GLY A 810 19.44 -13.83 -20.08
C GLY A 810 19.65 -14.76 -18.90
N MET A 811 19.15 -14.39 -17.71
CA MET A 811 19.17 -15.29 -16.55
C MET A 811 18.14 -16.41 -16.73
N THR A 812 18.47 -17.62 -16.29
CA THR A 812 17.46 -18.68 -16.16
C THR A 812 16.53 -18.38 -14.97
N GLN A 813 15.35 -19.02 -14.93
CA GLN A 813 14.46 -18.96 -13.77
C GLN A 813 15.18 -19.43 -12.49
N ASP A 814 16.03 -20.45 -12.60
CA ASP A 814 16.83 -20.94 -11.48
C ASP A 814 17.85 -19.90 -10.97
N GLU A 815 18.60 -19.28 -11.88
CA GLU A 815 19.55 -18.21 -11.55
C GLU A 815 18.84 -17.05 -10.85
N LEU A 816 17.71 -16.58 -11.40
CA LEU A 816 16.98 -15.42 -10.90
C LEU A 816 16.34 -15.70 -9.52
N GLN A 817 15.62 -16.81 -9.38
CA GLN A 817 14.95 -17.17 -8.13
C GLN A 817 15.96 -17.41 -7.01
N GLY A 818 17.04 -18.14 -7.29
CA GLY A 818 18.12 -18.37 -6.33
C GLY A 818 18.82 -17.07 -5.91
N PHE A 819 19.06 -16.18 -6.87
CA PHE A 819 19.71 -14.89 -6.60
C PHE A 819 18.82 -13.99 -5.74
N LEU A 820 17.55 -13.78 -6.11
CA LEU A 820 16.62 -12.97 -5.33
C LEU A 820 16.36 -13.55 -3.94
N ASN A 821 16.29 -14.88 -3.81
CA ASN A 821 16.20 -15.54 -2.51
C ASN A 821 17.44 -15.21 -1.65
N GLY A 822 18.65 -15.30 -2.22
CA GLY A 822 19.89 -14.92 -1.54
C GLY A 822 19.89 -13.47 -1.03
N LEU A 823 19.36 -12.53 -1.82
CA LEU A 823 19.24 -11.13 -1.41
C LEU A 823 18.35 -10.93 -0.17
N CYS A 824 17.36 -11.80 0.06
CA CYS A 824 16.49 -11.76 1.25
C CYS A 824 17.23 -12.16 2.54
N TYR A 825 18.43 -12.75 2.45
CA TYR A 825 19.26 -13.10 3.60
C TYR A 825 20.36 -12.06 3.85
N SER A 826 20.37 -10.95 3.12
CA SER A 826 21.36 -9.87 3.29
C SER A 826 20.97 -8.81 4.32
N HIS A 827 19.85 -8.99 5.05
CA HIS A 827 19.30 -8.00 5.97
C HIS A 827 20.04 -7.92 7.31
N GLN A 828 21.12 -7.13 7.34
CA GLN A 828 22.15 -7.16 8.38
C GLN A 828 21.69 -6.93 9.83
N ILE A 829 20.49 -6.39 10.07
CA ILE A 829 20.04 -5.99 11.41
C ILE A 829 19.26 -7.08 12.18
N VAL A 830 19.03 -8.25 11.56
CA VAL A 830 18.43 -9.43 12.17
C VAL A 830 19.12 -10.70 11.64
N ASN A 831 18.96 -11.85 12.31
CA ASN A 831 19.51 -13.14 11.86
C ASN A 831 18.42 -14.06 11.30
N SER A 832 17.60 -13.52 10.41
CA SER A 832 16.52 -14.24 9.72
C SER A 832 16.27 -13.64 8.35
N ALA A 833 15.78 -14.44 7.40
CA ALA A 833 15.40 -13.94 6.08
C ALA A 833 14.23 -12.94 6.14
N ILE A 834 14.28 -11.90 5.31
CA ILE A 834 13.19 -10.93 5.13
C ILE A 834 12.35 -11.24 3.89
N SER A 835 11.18 -10.61 3.78
CA SER A 835 10.23 -10.91 2.72
C SER A 835 10.63 -10.38 1.34
N LEU A 836 11.29 -9.21 1.31
CA LEU A 836 11.70 -8.52 0.09
C LEU A 836 13.22 -8.63 -0.03
N PRO A 837 13.80 -8.57 -1.24
CA PRO A 837 15.23 -8.46 -1.43
C PRO A 837 15.77 -7.22 -0.72
N GLU A 838 16.94 -7.34 -0.10
CA GLU A 838 17.57 -6.24 0.64
C GLU A 838 17.64 -4.89 -0.11
N PRO A 839 17.95 -4.83 -1.43
CA PRO A 839 18.06 -3.55 -2.14
C PRO A 839 16.77 -2.73 -2.12
N ILE A 840 15.61 -3.37 -2.34
CA ILE A 840 14.33 -2.65 -2.35
C ILE A 840 13.79 -2.42 -0.93
N TYR A 841 14.12 -3.32 0.01
CA TYR A 841 13.81 -3.08 1.43
C TYR A 841 14.52 -1.83 1.94
N GLN A 842 15.81 -1.69 1.64
CA GLN A 842 16.59 -0.50 2.04
C GLN A 842 16.13 0.75 1.31
N ALA A 843 15.74 0.65 0.04
CA ALA A 843 15.17 1.77 -0.70
C ALA A 843 13.90 2.33 -0.03
N ASP A 844 12.98 1.48 0.42
CA ASP A 844 11.79 1.91 1.18
C ASP A 844 12.17 2.60 2.50
N GLU A 845 13.15 2.06 3.25
CA GLU A 845 13.66 2.70 4.48
C GLU A 845 14.36 4.05 4.21
N LEU A 846 15.07 4.20 3.10
CA LEU A 846 15.66 5.47 2.65
C LEU A 846 14.58 6.49 2.27
N ALA A 847 13.54 6.07 1.53
CA ALA A 847 12.41 6.92 1.17
C ALA A 847 11.64 7.38 2.42
N LYS A 848 11.40 6.48 3.37
CA LYS A 848 10.82 6.81 4.69
C LYS A 848 11.69 7.78 5.47
N ARG A 849 13.02 7.60 5.46
CA ARG A 849 13.93 8.54 6.13
C ARG A 849 13.81 9.95 5.55
N GLY A 850 13.88 10.09 4.23
CA GLY A 850 13.74 11.40 3.60
C GLY A 850 12.38 12.03 3.88
N ARG A 851 11.30 11.24 3.88
CA ARG A 851 9.98 11.75 4.28
C ARG A 851 9.96 12.25 5.72
N ASN A 852 10.52 11.48 6.65
CA ASN A 852 10.54 11.84 8.08
C ASN A 852 11.39 13.10 8.32
N ASN A 853 12.52 13.24 7.63
CA ASN A 853 13.35 14.44 7.70
C ASN A 853 12.61 15.67 7.17
N PHE A 854 11.89 15.54 6.05
CA PHE A 854 11.04 16.63 5.55
C PHE A 854 9.91 16.98 6.53
N MET A 855 9.26 15.99 7.14
CA MET A 855 8.19 16.24 8.13
C MET A 855 8.71 16.94 9.38
N ALA A 856 9.91 16.57 9.85
CA ALA A 856 10.57 17.26 10.96
C ALA A 856 10.87 18.72 10.58
N MET A 857 11.45 18.95 9.39
CA MET A 857 11.72 20.29 8.87
C MET A 857 10.45 21.13 8.75
N LYS A 858 9.38 20.59 8.16
CA LYS A 858 8.07 21.25 8.04
C LYS A 858 7.48 21.65 9.39
N ARG A 859 7.69 20.82 10.42
CA ARG A 859 7.12 21.04 11.75
C ARG A 859 7.91 22.06 12.57
N PHE A 860 9.23 22.00 12.52
CA PHE A 860 10.10 22.76 13.42
C PHE A 860 10.80 23.95 12.75
N PHE A 861 11.01 23.89 11.43
CA PHE A 861 11.78 24.86 10.64
C PHE A 861 11.10 25.18 9.29
N PRO A 862 9.79 25.51 9.25
CA PRO A 862 9.05 25.70 8.00
C PRO A 862 9.65 26.80 7.10
N GLU A 863 10.30 27.80 7.69
CA GLU A 863 10.99 28.90 7.02
C GLU A 863 12.26 28.49 6.26
N MET A 864 12.88 27.38 6.65
CA MET A 864 14.09 26.88 5.99
C MET A 864 13.78 26.09 4.71
N ILE A 865 12.51 25.77 4.44
CA ILE A 865 12.13 24.99 3.26
C ILE A 865 12.33 25.85 2.01
N PRO A 866 13.19 25.44 1.06
CA PRO A 866 13.51 26.26 -0.10
C PRO A 866 12.29 26.33 -1.02
N ARG A 867 11.84 27.55 -1.32
CA ARG A 867 10.62 27.83 -2.09
C ARG A 867 10.86 28.86 -3.18
N GLN A 868 10.17 28.70 -4.29
CA GLN A 868 10.00 29.75 -5.30
C GLN A 868 9.11 30.88 -4.78
N ARG A 869 9.13 32.04 -5.44
CA ARG A 869 8.19 33.15 -5.18
C ARG A 869 6.72 32.73 -5.29
N SER A 870 6.44 31.69 -6.08
CA SER A 870 5.11 31.06 -6.22
C SER A 870 4.69 30.22 -5.01
N GLY A 871 5.58 29.95 -4.06
CA GLY A 871 5.35 29.09 -2.88
C GLY A 871 5.68 27.60 -3.11
N LEU A 872 6.02 27.20 -4.34
CA LEU A 872 6.42 25.84 -4.69
C LEU A 872 7.78 25.48 -4.11
N VAL A 873 7.90 24.26 -3.57
CA VAL A 873 9.14 23.73 -3.01
C VAL A 873 10.16 23.46 -4.12
N LEU A 874 11.39 23.94 -3.93
CA LEU A 874 12.52 23.70 -4.83
C LEU A 874 13.14 22.34 -4.50
N MET A 875 12.67 21.27 -5.15
CA MET A 875 13.01 19.87 -4.81
C MET A 875 14.50 19.57 -4.86
N LYS A 876 15.24 20.14 -5.81
CA LYS A 876 16.69 19.93 -5.92
C LYS A 876 17.44 20.55 -4.74
N GLN A 877 17.14 21.80 -4.40
CA GLN A 877 17.73 22.47 -3.22
C GLN A 877 17.33 21.78 -1.91
N LEU A 878 16.07 21.33 -1.81
CA LEU A 878 15.63 20.56 -0.65
C LEU A 878 16.41 19.25 -0.52
N THR A 879 16.66 18.58 -1.64
CA THR A 879 17.48 17.36 -1.68
C THR A 879 18.90 17.65 -1.21
N GLU A 880 19.56 18.65 -1.78
CA GLU A 880 20.92 19.05 -1.40
C GLU A 880 21.04 19.42 0.09
N LEU A 881 20.02 20.02 0.68
CA LEU A 881 20.03 20.46 2.08
C LEU A 881 20.04 19.29 3.08
N ILE A 882 19.24 18.24 2.85
CA ILE A 882 18.97 17.20 3.85
C ILE A 882 19.13 15.76 3.35
N CYS A 883 19.76 15.51 2.20
CA CYS A 883 20.16 14.15 1.76
C CYS A 883 21.58 13.77 2.22
N TYR A 884 22.01 12.53 1.97
CA TYR A 884 23.30 12.01 2.44
C TYR A 884 24.34 11.83 1.32
N LYS A 885 23.95 11.98 0.03
CA LYS A 885 24.75 11.69 -1.17
C LYS A 885 26.22 12.11 -1.06
N ASP A 886 26.46 13.37 -0.71
CA ASP A 886 27.81 13.98 -0.70
C ASP A 886 28.51 13.87 0.67
N SER A 887 28.07 12.95 1.52
CA SER A 887 28.68 12.68 2.82
C SER A 887 29.19 11.26 2.91
N ILE A 888 30.16 11.02 3.80
CA ILE A 888 30.65 9.66 4.08
C ILE A 888 29.52 8.71 4.51
N LEU A 889 28.41 9.23 5.03
CA LEU A 889 27.27 8.41 5.44
C LEU A 889 26.56 7.71 4.28
N SER A 890 26.68 8.19 3.03
CA SER A 890 26.10 7.48 1.87
C SER A 890 26.79 6.13 1.58
N CYS A 891 27.98 5.93 2.14
CA CYS A 891 28.74 4.68 2.09
C CYS A 891 28.43 3.71 3.25
N THR A 892 27.44 4.02 4.10
CA THR A 892 27.03 3.17 5.23
C THR A 892 25.51 3.06 5.35
N ARG A 893 25.02 2.14 6.18
CA ARG A 893 23.59 1.93 6.41
C ARG A 893 23.06 2.84 7.52
N PHE A 894 23.02 4.14 7.29
CA PHE A 894 22.53 5.12 8.28
C PHE A 894 21.05 4.93 8.68
N THR A 895 20.27 4.22 7.86
CA THR A 895 18.88 3.83 8.13
C THR A 895 18.73 2.69 9.14
N ALA A 896 19.81 1.96 9.46
CA ALA A 896 19.77 0.76 10.28
C ALA A 896 19.08 0.91 11.65
#